data_AF-A0A9E5FNQ8-F1
#
_entry.id   AF-A0A9E5FNQ8-F1
#
_cell.length_a   1.000
_cell.length_b   1.000
_cell.length_c   1.000
_cell.angle_alpha   90.00
_cell.angle_beta   90.00
_cell.angle_gamma   90.00
#
_symmetry.space_group_name_H-M   'P 1'
#
loop_
_entity.id
_entity.type
_entity.pdbx_description
1 polymer ?
#
loop_
_entity_poly.entity_id
_entity_poly.type
_entity_poly.pdbx_seq_one_letter_code
_entity_poly.pdbx_strand_id
1 'polypeptide(L)'
;MRKFYFFLFLLTTNVHWGQLFINEASNSNGIVFVLPNGTSPDWIEIYNPVNFAVSLQGYALSDNPNQLQKWFFPPTQIGAQQYLTVIAAGNSSQALVNHYETAVDTSYLWHYTLPISNIPNWREESFVPNGWQIDKMGIGYGDGDDTTDIVGPYNTLYARTNFNLTNFNDITKAILDIDYDDGFVAYINGTEVARSGIVGNPPTYDDVATDHEALLYQGQPITGFNLNMGILNNVLHNGTNTLAIEVHNTNPFDDDLTCRPFLSFGFATVNQQFNGNTHPYFNNNYGGEIETNFGIATAGETIYLSNPFGQMIDSMYVPDLEPNMSIGKITDGFGPHVVFPNPTPNVVGPLTIGSNAVLKVRCFANGTNLLPSPVEAETFLFSETSTIPIVSLTINNEDLYGGNGIFDNWWTDWKKGCVIEYFDENGIKQFESKASVKPDGGAGGSRSNPQHSVTVEPANNTFGTGNPVHYPIIPEKPHVKDYYALYIRNGSNFWNQYPQRDATFMRIMRKSLTNSQAYRPANVYINGSYFGVYELREKANEGYFTENYGNNPDSIDLLSVSYWYGSYLRTVKGSDTSFHTMVDFIKNFDKLDSNYLKYCDLKLDTKNFADYMIGENWYANTDWIWNNMKIARPRTFDNRWKFFLQDLEWGLGGWTDYNANMFNHIAYGNLPNYYNDIYMNLLQDSIYKKYFINRFADLMNTTFHPNHYLPIINQMYNELLPEMPRHFQLWTGDVAGGLANYFNQKESIVYQFANRSPVVRQQIVSTFGLVKPVDVTLYAAPPQAGYIKISTIVPDSLPWTGVYFDGNPVEITAVANPGYTFKYWDNNSNIPDSLKETASLDLNIATSSFFIAVFEGVKADTTLTLSEINYNPDDTHNGGNWIEIHNYGDHEINLTSWTLKSNDFYDLFEFPDHTKIPAKGHLVIAQNLSQFMGVYPNVTNVIGSTRFGWTNSEDSIYLFAPNQDTVIAMKFHG
;
A
#
# COMPACT_ATOMS: atom_id res chain seq x y z
N MET A 1 82.25 21.59 38.35
CA MET A 1 82.35 20.47 37.38
C MET A 1 81.00 19.76 37.32
N ARG A 2 80.18 20.02 36.30
CA ARG A 2 78.94 19.27 36.03
C ARG A 2 79.09 18.62 34.65
N LYS A 3 79.00 17.30 34.60
CA LYS A 3 79.14 16.46 33.41
C LYS A 3 77.89 16.62 32.53
N PHE A 4 78.08 16.96 31.25
CA PHE A 4 77.09 16.77 30.19
C PHE A 4 77.20 15.34 29.69
N TYR A 5 76.09 14.59 29.70
CA TYR A 5 75.96 13.32 28.99
C TYR A 5 75.11 13.57 27.75
N PHE A 6 75.70 13.28 26.58
CA PHE A 6 75.02 13.26 25.28
C PHE A 6 74.30 11.91 25.17
N PHE A 7 72.97 11.90 25.02
CA PHE A 7 72.20 10.71 24.63
C PHE A 7 71.76 10.88 23.17
N LEU A 8 72.20 9.95 22.33
CA LEU A 8 71.85 9.81 20.92
C LEU A 8 70.42 9.23 20.82
N PHE A 9 69.46 9.98 20.28
CA PHE A 9 68.14 9.45 19.93
C PHE A 9 68.20 8.81 18.53
N LEU A 10 68.03 7.48 18.46
CA LEU A 10 67.69 6.80 17.21
C LEU A 10 66.19 7.03 16.93
N LEU A 11 65.89 7.73 15.84
CA LEU A 11 64.56 7.77 15.24
C LEU A 11 64.35 6.48 14.44
N THR A 12 63.50 5.58 14.93
CA THR A 12 62.94 4.49 14.13
C THR A 12 61.63 4.96 13.50
N THR A 13 61.59 5.13 12.18
CA THR A 13 60.34 5.33 11.43
C THR A 13 59.65 3.98 11.28
N ASN A 14 58.54 3.76 11.99
CA ASN A 14 57.63 2.66 11.69
C ASN A 14 56.85 3.03 10.41
N VAL A 15 57.12 2.32 9.31
CA VAL A 15 56.27 2.37 8.12
C VAL A 15 55.10 1.41 8.39
N HIS A 16 53.91 1.97 8.63
CA HIS A 16 52.68 1.18 8.71
C HIS A 16 52.21 0.87 7.29
N TRP A 17 52.22 -0.39 6.89
CA TRP A 17 51.56 -0.85 5.67
C TRP A 17 50.08 -1.07 5.98
N GLY A 18 49.17 -0.37 5.28
CA GLY A 18 47.76 -0.73 5.31
C GLY A 18 47.55 -2.08 4.63
N GLN A 19 46.81 -3.00 5.27
CA GLN A 19 46.44 -4.27 4.64
C GLN A 19 45.38 -4.01 3.56
N LEU A 20 45.67 -4.40 2.33
CA LEU A 20 44.71 -4.38 1.22
C LEU A 20 43.89 -5.65 1.24
N PHE A 21 42.67 -5.58 0.70
CA PHE A 21 41.73 -6.69 0.68
C PHE A 21 41.22 -6.98 -0.72
N ILE A 22 41.01 -8.26 -1.04
CA ILE A 22 40.12 -8.65 -2.14
C ILE A 22 38.69 -8.43 -1.63
N ASN A 23 37.95 -7.53 -2.27
CA ASN A 23 36.67 -7.05 -1.77
C ASN A 23 35.49 -7.72 -2.47
N GLU A 24 35.57 -7.87 -3.78
CA GLU A 24 34.55 -8.46 -4.62
C GLU A 24 35.20 -9.12 -5.85
N ALA A 25 34.62 -10.19 -6.40
CA ALA A 25 35.07 -10.82 -7.63
C ALA A 25 33.93 -11.53 -8.36
N SER A 26 34.04 -11.67 -9.69
CA SER A 26 33.07 -12.39 -10.51
C SER A 26 33.78 -13.17 -11.64
N ASN A 27 33.34 -14.42 -11.85
CA ASN A 27 33.76 -15.32 -12.94
C ASN A 27 32.62 -15.64 -13.93
N SER A 28 31.51 -14.90 -13.84
CA SER A 28 30.27 -15.12 -14.59
C SER A 28 29.59 -13.78 -14.91
N ASN A 29 30.39 -12.87 -15.45
CA ASN A 29 29.97 -11.51 -15.75
C ASN A 29 29.23 -11.46 -17.09
N GLY A 30 28.00 -10.94 -17.10
CA GLY A 30 27.19 -10.79 -18.31
C GLY A 30 27.14 -9.33 -18.76
N ILE A 31 26.21 -8.56 -18.20
CA ILE A 31 25.95 -7.16 -18.58
C ILE A 31 26.42 -6.16 -17.53
N VAL A 32 26.87 -6.62 -16.36
CA VAL A 32 27.17 -5.75 -15.21
C VAL A 32 28.49 -5.01 -15.38
N PHE A 33 29.52 -5.67 -15.91
CA PHE A 33 30.83 -5.06 -16.17
C PHE A 33 31.29 -5.36 -17.60
N VAL A 34 30.78 -4.64 -18.60
CA VAL A 34 31.09 -4.88 -20.02
C VAL A 34 32.23 -3.98 -20.47
N LEU A 35 33.29 -4.56 -21.03
CA LEU A 35 34.39 -3.86 -21.68
C LEU A 35 33.93 -3.17 -22.96
N PRO A 36 34.61 -2.10 -23.40
CA PRO A 36 34.22 -1.35 -24.60
C PRO A 36 34.14 -2.14 -25.89
N ASN A 37 34.89 -3.24 -25.98
CA ASN A 37 34.86 -4.15 -27.12
C ASN A 37 33.62 -5.07 -27.10
N GLY A 38 32.70 -4.86 -26.15
CA GLY A 38 31.49 -5.65 -25.95
C GLY A 38 31.70 -6.95 -25.16
N THR A 39 32.92 -7.22 -24.67
CA THR A 39 33.21 -8.44 -23.90
C THR A 39 32.92 -8.25 -22.42
N SER A 40 32.56 -9.32 -21.71
CA SER A 40 32.22 -9.31 -20.30
C SER A 40 33.18 -10.20 -19.50
N PRO A 41 34.41 -9.72 -19.21
CA PRO A 41 35.45 -10.55 -18.63
C PRO A 41 35.21 -10.80 -17.14
N ASP A 42 35.92 -11.79 -16.61
CA ASP A 42 36.06 -11.94 -15.16
C ASP A 42 36.80 -10.74 -14.57
N TRP A 43 36.54 -10.44 -13.30
CA TRP A 43 37.16 -9.31 -12.64
C TRP A 43 37.33 -9.52 -11.13
N ILE A 44 38.28 -8.79 -10.56
CA ILE A 44 38.69 -8.82 -9.16
C ILE A 44 38.77 -7.38 -8.64
N GLU A 45 38.10 -7.06 -7.55
CA GLU A 45 38.15 -5.75 -6.89
C GLU A 45 39.06 -5.78 -5.65
N ILE A 46 39.95 -4.79 -5.56
CA ILE A 46 40.86 -4.58 -4.43
C ILE A 46 40.44 -3.33 -3.67
N TYR A 47 40.26 -3.45 -2.35
CA TYR A 47 39.88 -2.33 -1.49
C TYR A 47 41.03 -1.86 -0.60
N ASN A 48 41.18 -0.54 -0.48
CA ASN A 48 42.06 0.12 0.47
C ASN A 48 41.26 0.66 1.69
N PRO A 49 41.32 -0.02 2.85
CA PRO A 49 40.53 0.35 4.04
C PRO A 49 41.11 1.53 4.83
N VAL A 50 42.35 1.95 4.55
CA VAL A 50 43.01 3.00 5.35
C VAL A 50 42.66 4.39 4.83
N ASN A 51 42.85 5.39 5.68
CA ASN A 51 42.53 6.79 5.40
C ASN A 51 43.63 7.55 4.65
N PHE A 52 44.52 6.85 3.96
CA PHE A 52 45.56 7.40 3.08
C PHE A 52 45.75 6.49 1.86
N ALA A 53 46.35 7.03 0.78
CA ALA A 53 46.59 6.25 -0.43
C ALA A 53 47.66 5.16 -0.22
N VAL A 54 47.45 3.97 -0.78
CA VAL A 54 48.37 2.83 -0.72
C VAL A 54 48.94 2.54 -2.11
N SER A 55 50.27 2.47 -2.22
CA SER A 55 50.96 2.04 -3.44
C SER A 55 50.89 0.53 -3.62
N LEU A 56 50.53 0.08 -4.83
CA LEU A 56 50.51 -1.34 -5.20
C LEU A 56 51.85 -1.84 -5.74
N GLN A 57 52.89 -1.00 -5.73
CA GLN A 57 54.21 -1.39 -6.22
C GLN A 57 54.73 -2.63 -5.48
N GLY A 58 54.96 -3.71 -6.23
CA GLY A 58 55.46 -4.98 -5.72
C GLY A 58 54.39 -5.93 -5.16
N TYR A 59 53.14 -5.50 -5.01
CA TYR A 59 52.03 -6.40 -4.71
C TYR A 59 51.75 -7.31 -5.91
N ALA A 60 51.15 -8.47 -5.66
CA ALA A 60 50.83 -9.44 -6.71
C ALA A 60 49.51 -10.16 -6.47
N LEU A 61 48.84 -10.53 -7.58
CA LEU A 61 47.71 -11.46 -7.61
C LEU A 61 48.16 -12.83 -8.14
N SER A 62 47.47 -13.86 -7.69
CA SER A 62 47.65 -15.23 -8.17
C SER A 62 46.37 -16.06 -8.00
N ASP A 63 46.17 -17.00 -8.91
CA ASP A 63 45.21 -18.10 -8.83
C ASP A 63 45.86 -19.41 -8.33
N ASN A 64 47.18 -19.39 -8.09
CA ASN A 64 47.98 -20.56 -7.75
C ASN A 64 48.62 -20.42 -6.36
N PRO A 65 48.22 -21.25 -5.37
CA PRO A 65 48.74 -21.15 -4.00
C PRO A 65 50.25 -21.44 -3.90
N ASN A 66 50.83 -22.14 -4.88
CA ASN A 66 52.25 -22.45 -4.92
C ASN A 66 53.08 -21.35 -5.63
N GLN A 67 52.43 -20.32 -6.17
CA GLN A 67 53.06 -19.22 -6.90
C GLN A 67 52.34 -17.89 -6.57
N LEU A 68 52.47 -17.40 -5.34
CA LEU A 68 51.76 -16.20 -4.86
C LEU A 68 52.12 -14.88 -5.59
N GLN A 69 53.27 -14.85 -6.27
CA GLN A 69 53.72 -13.74 -7.09
C GLN A 69 53.62 -14.09 -8.59
N LYS A 70 52.43 -14.52 -9.04
CA LYS A 70 52.17 -14.92 -10.44
C LYS A 70 52.04 -13.73 -11.38
N TRP A 71 51.33 -12.68 -10.93
CA TRP A 71 51.14 -11.44 -11.68
C TRP A 71 51.32 -10.25 -10.73
N PHE A 72 52.23 -9.34 -11.07
CA PHE A 72 52.49 -8.12 -10.28
C PHE A 72 51.61 -6.98 -10.77
N PHE A 73 51.10 -6.17 -9.83
CA PHE A 73 50.43 -4.93 -10.19
C PHE A 73 51.39 -3.98 -10.92
N PRO A 74 50.91 -3.24 -11.95
CA PRO A 74 51.66 -2.13 -12.49
C PRO A 74 51.85 -1.04 -11.41
N PRO A 75 52.78 -0.08 -11.58
CA PRO A 75 52.97 1.02 -10.64
C PRO A 75 51.71 1.89 -10.54
N THR A 76 50.83 1.56 -9.58
CA THR A 76 49.55 2.24 -9.33
C THR A 76 49.33 2.44 -7.83
N GLN A 77 48.35 3.28 -7.47
CA GLN A 77 47.94 3.52 -6.10
C GLN A 77 46.41 3.43 -5.97
N ILE A 78 45.94 2.96 -4.81
CA ILE A 78 44.52 3.02 -4.45
C ILE A 78 44.37 4.15 -3.42
N GLY A 79 43.48 5.12 -3.68
CA GLY A 79 43.19 6.21 -2.76
C GLY A 79 42.61 5.74 -1.41
N ALA A 80 42.51 6.63 -0.44
CA ALA A 80 41.95 6.33 0.88
C ALA A 80 40.49 5.89 0.78
N GLN A 81 40.12 4.73 1.35
CA GLN A 81 38.75 4.18 1.27
C GLN A 81 38.24 4.04 -0.18
N GLN A 82 39.14 3.73 -1.12
CA GLN A 82 38.81 3.53 -2.53
C GLN A 82 39.07 2.08 -2.96
N TYR A 83 38.57 1.76 -4.15
CA TYR A 83 38.62 0.45 -4.78
C TYR A 83 39.43 0.51 -6.07
N LEU A 84 39.92 -0.65 -6.52
CA LEU A 84 40.53 -0.86 -7.83
C LEU A 84 40.03 -2.18 -8.41
N THR A 85 39.31 -2.13 -9.53
CA THR A 85 38.97 -3.33 -10.30
C THR A 85 40.12 -3.72 -11.25
N VAL A 86 40.43 -5.02 -11.28
CA VAL A 86 41.42 -5.68 -12.14
C VAL A 86 40.70 -6.71 -13.00
N ILE A 87 40.96 -6.70 -14.30
CA ILE A 87 40.40 -7.70 -15.23
C ILE A 87 41.17 -9.01 -15.09
N ALA A 88 40.44 -10.13 -15.10
CA ALA A 88 41.01 -11.47 -15.03
C ALA A 88 40.64 -12.27 -16.29
N ALA A 89 41.11 -11.83 -17.46
CA ALA A 89 40.83 -12.51 -18.73
C ALA A 89 42.09 -13.13 -19.39
N GLY A 90 43.25 -13.02 -18.74
CA GLY A 90 44.47 -13.72 -19.13
C GLY A 90 45.37 -13.05 -20.18
N ASN A 91 45.03 -11.84 -20.67
CA ASN A 91 45.74 -11.23 -21.80
C ASN A 91 46.92 -10.30 -21.41
N SER A 92 47.16 -10.06 -20.11
CA SER A 92 48.35 -9.34 -19.58
C SER A 92 48.54 -7.87 -20.03
N SER A 93 47.47 -7.10 -20.18
CA SER A 93 47.54 -5.65 -20.45
C SER A 93 47.95 -4.83 -19.21
N GLN A 94 48.81 -3.80 -19.40
CA GLN A 94 49.33 -2.93 -18.32
C GLN A 94 49.16 -1.42 -18.59
N ALA A 95 48.41 -1.02 -19.63
CA ALA A 95 48.29 0.39 -19.97
C ALA A 95 47.38 1.10 -18.96
N LEU A 96 47.92 2.03 -18.17
CA LEU A 96 47.15 2.92 -17.29
C LEU A 96 46.87 4.23 -18.02
N VAL A 97 45.59 4.53 -18.23
CA VAL A 97 45.14 5.88 -18.55
C VAL A 97 44.69 6.52 -17.24
N ASN A 98 45.41 7.54 -16.77
CA ASN A 98 45.06 8.28 -15.58
C ASN A 98 43.76 9.07 -15.77
N HIS A 99 43.65 9.77 -16.89
CA HIS A 99 42.45 10.51 -17.28
C HIS A 99 42.42 10.69 -18.80
N TYR A 100 41.24 11.02 -19.32
CA TYR A 100 41.03 11.38 -20.72
C TYR A 100 40.76 12.88 -20.84
N GLU A 101 41.22 13.47 -21.94
CA GLU A 101 40.84 14.83 -22.32
C GLU A 101 40.50 14.88 -23.81
N THR A 102 39.44 15.60 -24.16
CA THR A 102 39.09 15.85 -25.56
C THR A 102 39.94 17.01 -26.09
N ALA A 103 40.80 16.68 -27.06
CA ALA A 103 41.67 17.61 -27.75
C ALA A 103 40.93 18.46 -28.79
N VAL A 104 39.99 17.85 -29.50
CA VAL A 104 39.17 18.50 -30.54
C VAL A 104 37.71 18.13 -30.32
N ASP A 105 36.84 19.14 -30.21
CA ASP A 105 35.40 18.98 -30.04
C ASP A 105 34.61 19.93 -30.95
N THR A 106 33.29 20.00 -30.78
CA THR A 106 32.39 20.86 -31.58
C THR A 106 32.57 22.36 -31.37
N SER A 107 33.34 22.77 -30.36
CA SER A 107 33.66 24.19 -30.15
C SER A 107 34.79 24.70 -31.04
N TYR A 108 35.60 23.80 -31.62
CA TYR A 108 36.66 24.18 -32.54
C TYR A 108 36.09 24.77 -33.83
N LEU A 109 36.78 25.79 -34.36
CA LEU A 109 36.56 26.24 -35.73
C LEU A 109 37.29 25.31 -36.69
N TRP A 110 36.56 24.83 -37.69
CA TRP A 110 37.06 23.97 -38.74
C TRP A 110 37.10 24.72 -40.06
N HIS A 111 38.17 24.53 -40.81
CA HIS A 111 38.20 24.91 -42.21
C HIS A 111 37.59 23.78 -43.02
N TYR A 112 36.61 24.06 -43.86
CA TYR A 112 35.99 23.06 -44.70
C TYR A 112 35.72 23.54 -46.13
N THR A 113 35.62 22.58 -47.05
CA THR A 113 35.26 22.83 -48.45
C THR A 113 34.49 21.66 -49.01
N LEU A 114 33.70 21.94 -50.05
CA LEU A 114 33.00 20.97 -50.86
C LEU A 114 33.78 20.82 -52.17
N PRO A 115 34.70 19.83 -52.25
CA PRO A 115 35.61 19.73 -53.39
C PRO A 115 34.86 19.42 -54.69
N ILE A 116 35.25 20.11 -55.77
CA ILE A 116 34.85 19.77 -57.16
C ILE A 116 36.01 19.17 -57.97
N SER A 117 37.13 18.92 -57.31
CA SER A 117 38.36 18.32 -57.83
C SER A 117 39.28 17.93 -56.67
N ASN A 118 40.17 16.96 -56.87
CA ASN A 118 41.17 16.59 -55.87
C ASN A 118 42.04 17.80 -55.46
N ILE A 119 42.17 18.02 -54.15
CA ILE A 119 43.02 19.06 -53.56
C ILE A 119 44.30 18.39 -53.05
N PRO A 120 45.49 18.63 -53.63
CA PRO A 120 46.71 17.96 -53.15
C PRO A 120 47.11 18.40 -51.74
N ASN A 121 47.64 17.47 -50.95
CA ASN A 121 48.28 17.71 -49.64
C ASN A 121 47.38 18.36 -48.58
N TRP A 122 46.06 18.44 -48.77
CA TRP A 122 45.15 19.16 -47.88
C TRP A 122 45.13 18.64 -46.43
N ARG A 123 45.55 17.39 -46.25
CA ARG A 123 45.63 16.66 -44.97
C ARG A 123 46.93 16.92 -44.20
N GLU A 124 47.94 17.48 -44.86
CA GLU A 124 49.25 17.76 -44.28
C GLU A 124 49.19 18.97 -43.36
N GLU A 125 49.99 18.98 -42.29
CA GLU A 125 50.04 20.12 -41.35
C GLU A 125 50.42 21.43 -42.06
N SER A 126 51.33 21.34 -43.04
CA SER A 126 51.83 22.48 -43.81
C SER A 126 50.82 23.12 -44.79
N PHE A 127 49.65 22.51 -45.00
CA PHE A 127 48.65 23.03 -45.93
C PHE A 127 48.00 24.31 -45.39
N VAL A 128 47.78 25.29 -46.27
CA VAL A 128 47.08 26.54 -45.95
C VAL A 128 45.73 26.55 -46.68
N PRO A 129 44.59 26.49 -45.98
CA PRO A 129 43.26 26.28 -46.57
C PRO A 129 42.67 27.59 -47.14
N ASN A 130 43.37 28.19 -48.10
CA ASN A 130 42.94 29.44 -48.72
C ASN A 130 41.61 29.24 -49.47
N GLY A 131 40.59 30.02 -49.10
CA GLY A 131 39.26 29.97 -49.73
C GLY A 131 38.32 28.90 -49.17
N TRP A 132 38.76 28.14 -48.16
CA TRP A 132 37.87 27.23 -47.42
C TRP A 132 36.97 28.05 -46.49
N GLN A 133 35.75 27.56 -46.28
CA GLN A 133 34.83 28.12 -45.30
C GLN A 133 35.34 27.83 -43.88
N ILE A 134 34.93 28.64 -42.90
CA ILE A 134 35.31 28.48 -41.50
C ILE A 134 34.05 28.56 -40.64
N ASP A 135 33.72 27.47 -39.95
CA ASP A 135 32.62 27.44 -38.97
C ASP A 135 32.86 26.35 -37.91
N LYS A 136 31.91 26.17 -36.99
CA LYS A 136 31.96 25.15 -35.93
C LYS A 136 31.73 23.73 -36.46
N MET A 137 32.22 22.74 -35.72
CA MET A 137 32.08 21.33 -36.13
C MET A 137 30.69 20.76 -35.88
N GLY A 138 30.31 19.76 -36.70
CA GLY A 138 28.93 19.34 -36.96
C GLY A 138 28.48 20.02 -38.26
N ILE A 139 29.14 19.63 -39.35
CA ILE A 139 28.92 20.21 -40.69
C ILE A 139 28.17 19.17 -41.51
N GLY A 140 27.02 19.57 -42.06
CA GLY A 140 26.17 18.65 -42.77
C GLY A 140 24.85 19.26 -43.23
N TYR A 141 23.93 18.41 -43.70
CA TYR A 141 22.61 18.80 -44.20
C TYR A 141 21.61 17.64 -44.08
N GLY A 142 20.31 17.94 -44.18
CA GLY A 142 19.25 16.94 -44.36
C GLY A 142 18.41 16.64 -43.12
N ASP A 143 19.02 16.56 -41.94
CA ASP A 143 18.37 16.12 -40.70
C ASP A 143 18.07 17.27 -39.70
N GLY A 144 18.71 18.43 -39.87
CA GLY A 144 18.51 19.63 -39.06
C GLY A 144 19.18 19.59 -37.67
N ASP A 145 20.14 18.70 -37.45
CA ASP A 145 20.82 18.50 -36.17
C ASP A 145 22.26 19.09 -36.12
N ASP A 146 22.81 19.39 -37.29
CA ASP A 146 24.14 19.96 -37.46
C ASP A 146 24.30 21.38 -36.92
N THR A 147 25.50 21.69 -36.44
CA THR A 147 25.83 23.04 -35.97
C THR A 147 26.09 24.01 -37.12
N THR A 148 26.58 23.49 -38.24
CA THR A 148 26.87 24.21 -39.49
C THR A 148 26.11 23.53 -40.62
N ASP A 149 24.89 24.01 -40.86
CA ASP A 149 24.01 23.52 -41.93
C ASP A 149 24.47 24.06 -43.30
N ILE A 150 24.70 23.16 -44.26
CA ILE A 150 25.07 23.48 -45.65
C ILE A 150 23.92 23.14 -46.61
N VAL A 151 23.86 23.80 -47.77
CA VAL A 151 22.78 23.54 -48.75
C VAL A 151 23.22 22.45 -49.72
N GLY A 152 22.90 21.19 -49.40
CA GLY A 152 23.13 19.99 -50.23
C GLY A 152 22.30 19.89 -51.52
N PRO A 153 22.42 18.77 -52.27
CA PRO A 153 23.22 17.58 -51.95
C PRO A 153 24.69 17.70 -52.42
N TYR A 154 25.60 17.03 -51.70
CA TYR A 154 27.02 16.93 -52.06
C TYR A 154 27.53 15.50 -51.87
N ASN A 155 28.43 15.07 -52.76
CA ASN A 155 29.07 13.76 -52.62
C ASN A 155 30.10 13.70 -51.48
N THR A 156 30.78 14.82 -51.19
CA THR A 156 31.97 14.80 -50.33
C THR A 156 32.19 16.13 -49.62
N LEU A 157 32.66 16.05 -48.37
CA LEU A 157 33.08 17.16 -47.54
C LEU A 157 34.54 16.94 -47.08
N TYR A 158 35.40 17.93 -47.28
CA TYR A 158 36.75 17.95 -46.68
C TYR A 158 36.78 18.98 -45.55
N ALA A 159 37.14 18.55 -44.35
CA ALA A 159 37.22 19.39 -43.16
C ALA A 159 38.55 19.20 -42.43
N ARG A 160 39.12 20.27 -41.88
CA ARG A 160 40.33 20.19 -41.04
C ARG A 160 40.39 21.24 -39.95
N THR A 161 41.09 20.92 -38.87
CA THR A 161 41.40 21.85 -37.79
C THR A 161 42.77 21.57 -37.18
N ASN A 162 43.31 22.55 -36.47
CA ASN A 162 44.58 22.43 -35.77
C ASN A 162 44.35 22.34 -34.26
N PHE A 163 45.08 21.47 -33.58
CA PHE A 163 45.12 21.36 -32.13
C PHE A 163 46.56 21.37 -31.64
N ASN A 164 46.79 21.73 -30.38
CA ASN A 164 48.14 21.91 -29.84
C ASN A 164 48.42 20.90 -28.71
N LEU A 165 49.55 20.20 -28.79
CA LEU A 165 50.01 19.28 -27.75
C LEU A 165 51.17 19.88 -26.94
N THR A 166 51.11 19.75 -25.62
CA THR A 166 52.16 20.25 -24.72
C THR A 166 53.16 19.16 -24.32
N ASN A 167 52.72 17.91 -24.20
CA ASN A 167 53.58 16.76 -23.89
C ASN A 167 53.05 15.45 -24.51
N PHE A 168 53.43 15.16 -25.76
CA PHE A 168 53.00 13.95 -26.46
C PHE A 168 53.46 12.66 -25.76
N ASN A 169 54.59 12.67 -25.05
CA ASN A 169 55.12 11.47 -24.37
C ASN A 169 54.22 10.98 -23.23
N ASP A 170 53.26 11.80 -22.80
CA ASP A 170 52.30 11.44 -21.76
C ASP A 170 51.06 10.72 -22.34
N ILE A 171 50.88 10.72 -23.65
CA ILE A 171 49.73 10.08 -24.30
C ILE A 171 49.94 8.56 -24.33
N THR A 172 49.04 7.82 -23.70
CA THR A 172 49.01 6.34 -23.71
C THR A 172 47.87 5.79 -24.54
N LYS A 173 46.87 6.61 -24.87
CA LYS A 173 45.71 6.21 -25.67
C LYS A 173 45.19 7.37 -26.50
N ALA A 174 44.58 7.06 -27.63
CA ALA A 174 43.95 8.05 -28.51
C ALA A 174 42.68 7.44 -29.11
N ILE A 175 41.59 8.20 -29.10
CA ILE A 175 40.26 7.76 -29.52
C ILE A 175 39.67 8.84 -30.43
N LEU A 176 39.14 8.43 -31.57
CA LEU A 176 38.31 9.26 -32.43
C LEU A 176 36.86 8.79 -32.31
N ASP A 177 36.04 9.55 -31.62
CA ASP A 177 34.59 9.37 -31.62
C ASP A 177 34.02 10.22 -32.75
N ILE A 178 33.17 9.67 -33.61
CA ILE A 178 32.66 10.42 -34.76
C ILE A 178 31.23 10.02 -35.07
N ASP A 179 30.38 11.04 -35.25
CA ASP A 179 29.07 10.89 -35.89
C ASP A 179 29.20 11.28 -37.36
N TYR A 180 28.76 10.40 -38.26
CA TYR A 180 28.97 10.58 -39.70
C TYR A 180 27.92 9.80 -40.50
N ASP A 181 27.63 10.30 -41.70
CA ASP A 181 26.89 9.54 -42.71
C ASP A 181 27.85 8.84 -43.68
N ASP A 182 27.42 7.65 -44.09
CA ASP A 182 28.03 6.73 -45.05
C ASP A 182 29.49 6.32 -44.78
N GLY A 183 30.45 7.17 -45.13
CA GLY A 183 31.85 6.82 -45.02
C GLY A 183 32.76 8.00 -44.74
N PHE A 184 33.83 7.74 -43.98
CA PHE A 184 34.84 8.74 -43.68
C PHE A 184 36.26 8.18 -43.72
N VAL A 185 37.23 9.08 -43.91
CA VAL A 185 38.64 8.84 -43.61
C VAL A 185 39.21 10.00 -42.80
N ALA A 186 39.88 9.66 -41.69
CA ALA A 186 40.49 10.62 -40.78
C ALA A 186 42.01 10.53 -40.79
N TYR A 187 42.66 11.69 -40.72
CA TYR A 187 44.09 11.87 -40.84
C TYR A 187 44.63 12.77 -39.74
N ILE A 188 45.79 12.43 -39.21
CA ILE A 188 46.59 13.28 -38.33
C ILE A 188 47.90 13.59 -39.04
N ASN A 189 48.23 14.87 -39.22
CA ASN A 189 49.44 15.35 -39.90
C ASN A 189 49.73 14.57 -41.21
N GLY A 190 48.73 14.43 -42.07
CA GLY A 190 48.84 13.72 -43.36
C GLY A 190 48.74 12.19 -43.32
N THR A 191 48.84 11.56 -42.14
CA THR A 191 48.79 10.10 -41.98
C THR A 191 47.39 9.61 -41.63
N GLU A 192 46.90 8.58 -42.32
CA GLU A 192 45.58 7.98 -42.04
C GLU A 192 45.58 7.28 -40.68
N VAL A 193 44.58 7.56 -39.85
CA VAL A 193 44.47 7.03 -38.47
C VAL A 193 43.18 6.27 -38.20
N ALA A 194 42.12 6.56 -38.95
CA ALA A 194 40.84 5.84 -38.88
C ALA A 194 40.09 5.96 -40.20
N ARG A 195 39.27 4.95 -40.52
CA ARG A 195 38.38 4.96 -41.68
C ARG A 195 37.16 4.10 -41.42
N SER A 196 36.06 4.43 -42.07
CA SER A 196 34.87 3.58 -42.14
C SER A 196 34.15 3.79 -43.46
N GLY A 197 33.48 2.76 -43.96
CA GLY A 197 32.52 2.89 -45.06
C GLY A 197 33.05 3.32 -46.44
N ILE A 198 34.36 3.42 -46.69
CA ILE A 198 34.87 3.87 -48.01
C ILE A 198 36.10 3.10 -48.49
N VAL A 199 36.31 3.00 -49.80
CA VAL A 199 37.48 2.36 -50.45
C VAL A 199 38.34 3.41 -51.19
N GLY A 200 39.63 3.13 -51.42
CA GLY A 200 40.60 4.10 -51.98
C GLY A 200 41.71 4.42 -50.97
N ASN A 201 42.89 4.84 -51.44
CA ASN A 201 44.05 5.14 -50.58
C ASN A 201 44.94 6.26 -51.16
N PRO A 202 44.70 7.54 -50.82
CA PRO A 202 43.42 8.05 -50.28
C PRO A 202 42.32 8.01 -51.37
N PRO A 203 41.03 8.04 -51.01
CA PRO A 203 39.93 8.22 -51.97
C PRO A 203 40.02 9.57 -52.70
N THR A 204 39.38 9.66 -53.87
CA THR A 204 39.20 10.91 -54.63
C THR A 204 37.87 11.58 -54.25
N TYR A 205 37.76 12.89 -54.50
CA TYR A 205 36.57 13.69 -54.14
C TYR A 205 35.23 13.20 -54.73
N ASP A 206 35.27 12.32 -55.72
CA ASP A 206 34.13 11.73 -56.43
C ASP A 206 33.97 10.22 -56.18
N ASP A 207 34.79 9.64 -55.27
CA ASP A 207 34.54 8.30 -54.75
C ASP A 207 33.30 8.31 -53.84
N VAL A 208 32.61 7.17 -53.79
CA VAL A 208 31.38 6.97 -53.02
C VAL A 208 31.59 5.98 -51.88
N ALA A 209 30.88 6.19 -50.78
CA ALA A 209 30.91 5.35 -49.60
C ALA A 209 29.85 4.22 -49.64
N THR A 210 29.84 3.42 -48.58
CA THR A 210 28.79 2.45 -48.25
C THR A 210 27.87 3.06 -47.21
N ASP A 211 26.57 2.77 -47.34
CA ASP A 211 25.48 3.17 -46.45
C ASP A 211 25.82 3.08 -44.94
N HIS A 212 25.65 4.18 -44.22
CA HIS A 212 25.75 4.29 -42.76
C HIS A 212 25.03 5.56 -42.31
N GLU A 213 24.29 5.50 -41.20
CA GLU A 213 23.50 6.62 -40.68
C GLU A 213 24.16 7.24 -39.44
N ALA A 214 24.17 8.58 -39.34
CA ALA A 214 24.49 9.31 -38.12
C ALA A 214 23.48 9.00 -36.99
N LEU A 215 23.96 8.89 -35.75
CA LEU A 215 23.20 8.31 -34.64
C LEU A 215 22.81 9.31 -33.55
N LEU A 216 23.47 10.46 -33.44
CA LEU A 216 23.22 11.38 -32.31
C LEU A 216 21.83 12.02 -32.35
N TYR A 217 21.28 12.33 -33.52
CA TYR A 217 19.96 12.94 -33.64
C TYR A 217 18.84 12.04 -33.07
N GLN A 218 19.07 10.72 -33.04
CA GLN A 218 18.17 9.72 -32.45
C GLN A 218 18.45 9.43 -30.97
N GLY A 219 19.40 10.13 -30.35
CA GLY A 219 19.85 9.88 -28.98
C GLY A 219 20.58 8.55 -28.81
N GLN A 220 21.06 7.94 -29.91
CA GLN A 220 21.82 6.69 -29.90
C GLN A 220 23.32 6.95 -29.67
N PRO A 221 24.07 5.97 -29.14
CA PRO A 221 25.51 6.12 -28.91
C PRO A 221 26.30 6.15 -30.23
N ILE A 222 27.35 6.99 -30.30
CA ILE A 222 28.26 7.05 -31.45
C ILE A 222 29.40 6.02 -31.37
N THR A 223 30.01 5.75 -32.51
CA THR A 223 31.13 4.81 -32.61
C THR A 223 32.47 5.48 -32.28
N GLY A 224 33.20 4.91 -31.32
CA GLY A 224 34.56 5.29 -30.98
C GLY A 224 35.61 4.39 -31.65
N PHE A 225 36.58 5.00 -32.32
CA PHE A 225 37.69 4.32 -32.98
C PHE A 225 38.98 4.45 -32.16
N ASN A 226 39.50 3.33 -31.65
CA ASN A 226 40.80 3.31 -30.99
C ASN A 226 41.91 3.52 -32.03
N LEU A 227 42.64 4.63 -31.91
CA LEU A 227 43.73 4.95 -32.81
C LEU A 227 44.99 4.19 -32.41
N ASN A 228 45.74 3.71 -33.42
CA ASN A 228 46.93 2.92 -33.20
C ASN A 228 48.08 3.78 -32.69
N MET A 229 48.44 3.64 -31.41
CA MET A 229 49.55 4.38 -30.80
C MET A 229 50.91 4.11 -31.47
N GLY A 230 51.12 2.94 -32.08
CA GLY A 230 52.32 2.67 -32.87
C GLY A 230 52.45 3.54 -34.12
N ILE A 231 51.32 3.94 -34.71
CA ILE A 231 51.28 4.92 -35.82
C ILE A 231 51.46 6.33 -35.25
N LEU A 232 50.66 6.69 -34.23
CA LEU A 232 50.63 8.04 -33.68
C LEU A 232 51.97 8.49 -33.06
N ASN A 233 52.73 7.57 -32.46
CA ASN A 233 54.06 7.86 -31.90
C ASN A 233 55.06 8.39 -32.95
N ASN A 234 54.81 8.16 -34.25
CA ASN A 234 55.67 8.65 -35.33
C ASN A 234 55.12 9.91 -36.02
N VAL A 235 53.90 10.34 -35.67
CA VAL A 235 53.14 11.36 -36.40
C VAL A 235 52.80 12.56 -35.52
N LEU A 236 52.47 12.33 -34.25
CA LEU A 236 52.22 13.40 -33.27
C LEU A 236 53.54 14.01 -32.79
N HIS A 237 53.51 15.30 -32.52
CA HIS A 237 54.60 16.01 -31.86
C HIS A 237 54.09 17.12 -30.94
N ASN A 238 54.96 17.58 -30.03
CA ASN A 238 54.67 18.79 -29.26
C ASN A 238 54.53 19.99 -30.20
N GLY A 239 53.59 20.88 -29.88
CA GLY A 239 53.21 21.99 -30.75
C GLY A 239 51.94 21.70 -31.54
N THR A 240 51.80 22.39 -32.67
CA THR A 240 50.62 22.31 -33.53
C THR A 240 50.56 20.98 -34.26
N ASN A 241 49.39 20.35 -34.30
CA ASN A 241 49.07 19.17 -35.09
C ASN A 241 47.77 19.45 -35.85
N THR A 242 47.55 18.80 -36.99
CA THR A 242 46.34 18.90 -37.82
C THR A 242 45.55 17.61 -37.74
N LEU A 243 44.24 17.72 -37.45
CA LEU A 243 43.24 16.69 -37.74
C LEU A 243 42.51 17.07 -39.03
N ALA A 244 42.43 16.15 -39.98
CA ALA A 244 41.74 16.32 -41.26
C ALA A 244 40.83 15.12 -41.52
N ILE A 245 39.61 15.37 -41.98
CA ILE A 245 38.58 14.35 -42.22
C ILE A 245 37.91 14.59 -43.57
N GLU A 246 37.79 13.53 -44.36
CA GLU A 246 36.90 13.49 -45.52
C GLU A 246 35.71 12.59 -45.23
N VAL A 247 34.51 13.08 -45.54
CA VAL A 247 33.25 12.34 -45.47
C VAL A 247 32.68 12.25 -46.88
N HIS A 248 32.15 11.08 -47.24
CA HIS A 248 31.59 10.80 -48.55
C HIS A 248 30.25 10.11 -48.42
N ASN A 249 29.31 10.50 -49.27
CA ASN A 249 28.00 9.85 -49.35
C ASN A 249 28.03 8.62 -50.27
N THR A 250 26.96 7.82 -50.23
CA THR A 250 26.75 6.70 -51.16
C THR A 250 26.59 7.17 -52.60
N ASN A 251 26.08 8.40 -52.78
CA ASN A 251 25.93 9.03 -54.09
C ASN A 251 25.83 10.57 -54.03
N PRO A 252 26.05 11.29 -55.15
CA PRO A 252 26.00 12.75 -55.18
C PRO A 252 24.62 13.41 -54.97
N PHE A 253 23.57 12.62 -54.80
CA PHE A 253 22.18 13.08 -54.62
C PHE A 253 21.57 12.65 -53.28
N ASP A 254 22.37 12.14 -52.34
CA ASP A 254 21.90 11.80 -51.00
C ASP A 254 21.24 12.99 -50.31
N ASP A 255 20.18 12.71 -49.56
CA ASP A 255 19.34 13.72 -48.91
C ASP A 255 19.92 14.24 -47.60
N ASP A 256 20.95 13.59 -47.06
CA ASP A 256 21.73 14.03 -45.90
C ASP A 256 23.24 13.84 -46.06
N LEU A 257 23.99 14.42 -45.12
CA LEU A 257 25.43 14.22 -44.91
C LEU A 257 25.77 14.79 -43.54
N THR A 258 26.46 14.04 -42.67
CA THR A 258 26.91 14.52 -41.35
C THR A 258 28.41 14.33 -41.17
N CYS A 259 29.09 15.33 -40.58
CA CYS A 259 30.48 15.20 -40.13
C CYS A 259 30.69 15.83 -38.75
N ARG A 260 30.84 15.00 -37.72
CA ARG A 260 30.96 15.44 -36.33
C ARG A 260 31.94 14.59 -35.48
N PRO A 261 33.26 14.80 -35.63
CA PRO A 261 34.31 14.13 -34.87
C PRO A 261 34.61 14.79 -33.52
N PHE A 262 35.12 13.96 -32.62
CA PHE A 262 35.73 14.30 -31.35
C PHE A 262 37.04 13.51 -31.22
N LEU A 263 38.17 14.19 -31.01
CA LEU A 263 39.46 13.54 -30.80
C LEU A 263 39.82 13.63 -29.32
N SER A 264 39.98 12.49 -28.64
CA SER A 264 40.30 12.41 -27.22
C SER A 264 41.60 11.62 -26.98
N PHE A 265 42.41 12.08 -26.02
CA PHE A 265 43.65 11.42 -25.61
C PHE A 265 43.56 10.96 -24.16
N GLY A 266 44.12 9.77 -23.89
CA GLY A 266 44.35 9.25 -22.55
C GLY A 266 45.78 9.50 -22.11
N PHE A 267 45.96 10.05 -20.91
CA PHE A 267 47.26 10.45 -20.38
C PHE A 267 47.76 9.51 -19.28
N ALA A 268 49.08 9.28 -19.20
CA ALA A 268 49.70 8.47 -18.16
C ALA A 268 49.79 9.20 -16.81
N THR A 269 49.91 10.52 -16.83
CA THR A 269 50.04 11.35 -15.63
C THR A 269 48.79 12.17 -15.33
N VAL A 270 48.75 12.78 -14.15
CA VAL A 270 47.66 13.68 -13.69
C VAL A 270 47.71 15.07 -14.35
N ASN A 271 48.71 15.36 -15.19
CA ASN A 271 48.89 16.68 -15.76
C ASN A 271 47.92 16.89 -16.93
N GLN A 272 47.16 17.98 -16.86
CA GLN A 272 46.23 18.37 -17.92
C GLN A 272 46.95 19.05 -19.07
N GLN A 273 46.61 18.71 -20.31
CA GLN A 273 47.14 19.35 -21.52
C GLN A 273 46.10 20.22 -22.23
N PHE A 274 44.82 19.92 -22.02
CA PHE A 274 43.67 20.63 -22.55
C PHE A 274 42.82 21.15 -21.37
N ASN A 275 41.48 21.09 -21.49
CA ASN A 275 40.56 21.62 -20.49
C ASN A 275 40.20 20.59 -19.39
N GLY A 276 40.86 19.43 -19.34
CA GLY A 276 40.60 18.37 -18.35
C GLY A 276 39.25 17.67 -18.48
N ASN A 277 38.48 17.95 -19.54
CA ASN A 277 37.14 17.42 -19.77
C ASN A 277 37.12 16.54 -21.02
N THR A 278 36.18 15.60 -21.05
CA THR A 278 35.83 14.81 -22.23
C THR A 278 34.51 15.33 -22.85
N HIS A 279 34.26 15.05 -24.13
CA HIS A 279 33.00 15.43 -24.77
C HIS A 279 31.79 14.70 -24.15
N PRO A 280 30.56 15.23 -24.26
CA PRO A 280 29.37 14.69 -23.58
C PRO A 280 28.99 13.25 -23.96
N TYR A 281 29.40 12.82 -25.15
CA TYR A 281 29.15 11.47 -25.67
C TYR A 281 30.34 10.53 -25.42
N PHE A 282 31.36 11.01 -24.71
CA PHE A 282 32.55 10.21 -24.41
C PHE A 282 32.17 9.12 -23.43
N ASN A 283 32.16 7.89 -23.91
CA ASN A 283 31.90 6.75 -23.05
C ASN A 283 33.21 6.30 -22.40
N ASN A 284 33.34 6.49 -21.09
CA ASN A 284 34.56 6.21 -20.31
C ASN A 284 34.86 4.71 -20.15
N ASN A 285 34.30 3.84 -20.98
CA ASN A 285 34.57 2.41 -20.90
C ASN A 285 36.05 2.09 -21.18
N TYR A 286 36.82 2.99 -21.78
CA TYR A 286 38.18 2.72 -22.23
C TYR A 286 39.28 2.96 -21.18
N GLY A 287 38.95 3.13 -19.90
CA GLY A 287 39.93 3.18 -18.81
C GLY A 287 40.97 2.07 -18.98
N GLY A 288 42.25 2.45 -18.97
CA GLY A 288 43.33 1.54 -19.30
C GLY A 288 43.26 0.24 -18.48
N GLU A 289 43.09 -0.88 -19.16
CA GLU A 289 42.80 -2.19 -18.57
C GLU A 289 44.03 -2.71 -17.82
N ILE A 290 43.96 -2.76 -16.48
CA ILE A 290 44.87 -3.58 -15.69
C ILE A 290 44.35 -5.00 -15.75
N GLU A 291 45.04 -5.86 -16.49
CA GLU A 291 44.61 -7.23 -16.73
C GLU A 291 45.65 -8.25 -16.24
N THR A 292 45.19 -9.25 -15.49
CA THR A 292 46.06 -10.33 -15.04
C THR A 292 46.47 -11.25 -16.21
N ASN A 293 47.51 -12.04 -16.00
CA ASN A 293 47.93 -13.08 -16.95
C ASN A 293 47.18 -14.42 -16.74
N PHE A 294 46.06 -14.39 -16.01
CA PHE A 294 45.19 -15.53 -15.75
C PHE A 294 43.71 -15.12 -15.76
N GLY A 295 42.80 -16.09 -15.78
CA GLY A 295 41.37 -15.86 -15.56
C GLY A 295 40.84 -16.65 -14.37
N ILE A 296 39.55 -16.54 -14.06
CA ILE A 296 38.95 -17.21 -12.91
C ILE A 296 38.15 -18.42 -13.40
N ALA A 297 38.44 -19.62 -12.89
CA ALA A 297 37.74 -20.82 -13.35
C ALA A 297 36.23 -20.77 -13.02
N THR A 298 35.38 -21.09 -14.00
CA THR A 298 33.91 -21.15 -13.83
C THR A 298 33.47 -22.17 -12.78
N ALA A 299 34.18 -23.30 -12.65
CA ALA A 299 33.88 -24.33 -11.63
C ALA A 299 34.26 -23.90 -10.19
N GLY A 300 34.81 -22.70 -10.04
CA GLY A 300 35.27 -22.11 -8.80
C GLY A 300 36.78 -22.19 -8.59
N GLU A 301 37.36 -21.14 -8.03
CA GLU A 301 38.81 -20.96 -7.86
C GLU A 301 39.13 -20.02 -6.69
N THR A 302 40.33 -20.13 -6.10
CA THR A 302 40.78 -19.20 -5.07
C THR A 302 41.76 -18.19 -5.65
N ILE A 303 41.49 -16.90 -5.42
CA ILE A 303 42.38 -15.79 -5.75
C ILE A 303 43.15 -15.40 -4.49
N TYR A 304 44.45 -15.14 -4.66
CA TYR A 304 45.39 -14.78 -3.61
C TYR A 304 45.98 -13.39 -3.88
N LEU A 305 46.06 -12.56 -2.84
CA LEU A 305 46.75 -11.28 -2.85
C LEU A 305 48.00 -11.38 -1.97
N SER A 306 49.16 -11.00 -2.50
CA SER A 306 50.43 -11.00 -1.76
C SER A 306 51.13 -9.64 -1.75
N ASN A 307 51.89 -9.39 -0.68
CA ASN A 307 52.65 -8.17 -0.48
C ASN A 307 54.01 -8.21 -1.24
N PRO A 308 54.78 -7.10 -1.25
CA PRO A 308 56.08 -7.03 -1.91
C PRO A 308 57.15 -8.03 -1.41
N PHE A 309 56.94 -8.64 -0.25
CA PHE A 309 57.82 -9.67 0.31
C PHE A 309 57.39 -11.10 -0.08
N GLY A 310 56.35 -11.24 -0.92
CA GLY A 310 55.81 -12.53 -1.36
C GLY A 310 54.97 -13.24 -0.30
N GLN A 311 54.54 -12.53 0.74
CA GLN A 311 53.65 -13.08 1.77
C GLN A 311 52.19 -12.84 1.38
N MET A 312 51.35 -13.88 1.47
CA MET A 312 49.91 -13.75 1.28
C MET A 312 49.31 -12.84 2.36
N ILE A 313 48.49 -11.88 1.94
CA ILE A 313 47.80 -10.92 2.82
C ILE A 313 46.28 -11.02 2.74
N ASP A 314 45.72 -11.56 1.66
CA ASP A 314 44.29 -11.89 1.57
C ASP A 314 44.05 -12.99 0.55
N SER A 315 42.87 -13.64 0.63
CA SER A 315 42.42 -14.64 -0.34
C SER A 315 40.90 -14.72 -0.41
N MET A 316 40.36 -14.97 -1.61
CA MET A 316 38.92 -15.12 -1.85
C MET A 316 38.66 -16.36 -2.69
N TYR A 317 37.77 -17.24 -2.23
CA TYR A 317 37.23 -18.33 -3.06
C TYR A 317 36.05 -17.80 -3.86
N VAL A 318 36.18 -17.80 -5.18
CA VAL A 318 35.12 -17.49 -6.14
C VAL A 318 34.43 -18.79 -6.52
N PRO A 319 33.15 -19.01 -6.17
CA PRO A 319 32.43 -20.24 -6.49
C PRO A 319 31.95 -20.24 -7.95
N ASP A 320 31.23 -21.29 -8.34
CA ASP A 320 30.40 -21.28 -9.54
C ASP A 320 29.24 -20.29 -9.34
N LEU A 321 29.28 -19.16 -10.05
CA LEU A 321 28.33 -18.06 -9.94
C LEU A 321 27.35 -18.07 -11.12
N GLU A 322 26.07 -17.81 -10.83
CA GLU A 322 25.08 -17.54 -11.87
C GLU A 322 25.45 -16.26 -12.64
N PRO A 323 25.02 -16.12 -13.90
CA PRO A 323 25.30 -14.93 -14.71
C PRO A 323 24.89 -13.64 -14.01
N ASN A 324 25.78 -12.63 -14.03
CA ASN A 324 25.62 -11.32 -13.38
C ASN A 324 25.68 -11.32 -11.84
N MET A 325 26.20 -12.38 -11.22
CA MET A 325 26.49 -12.38 -9.78
C MET A 325 27.98 -12.17 -9.50
N SER A 326 28.28 -11.77 -8.28
CA SER A 326 29.63 -11.69 -7.74
C SER A 326 29.68 -12.32 -6.35
N ILE A 327 30.87 -12.61 -5.86
CA ILE A 327 31.12 -12.86 -4.44
C ILE A 327 31.89 -11.69 -3.86
N GLY A 328 31.48 -11.20 -2.70
CA GLY A 328 32.19 -10.11 -2.05
C GLY A 328 31.94 -10.02 -0.55
N LYS A 329 32.68 -9.13 0.12
CA LYS A 329 32.60 -8.95 1.57
C LYS A 329 31.38 -8.09 1.92
N ILE A 330 30.53 -8.56 2.85
CA ILE A 330 29.36 -7.77 3.34
C ILE A 330 29.74 -6.46 4.05
N THR A 331 31.02 -6.30 4.39
CA THR A 331 31.60 -5.12 5.01
C THR A 331 32.97 -4.99 4.41
N ASP A 332 33.22 -3.88 3.71
CA ASP A 332 34.42 -3.74 2.90
C ASP A 332 35.69 -4.06 3.69
N GLY A 333 36.49 -4.96 3.14
CA GLY A 333 37.72 -5.46 3.74
C GLY A 333 37.59 -6.48 4.88
N PHE A 334 36.50 -6.48 5.66
CA PHE A 334 36.46 -7.19 6.95
C PHE A 334 35.30 -8.20 7.13
N GLY A 335 34.27 -8.19 6.27
CA GLY A 335 33.10 -9.08 6.39
C GLY A 335 33.29 -10.49 5.78
N PRO A 336 32.42 -11.47 6.12
CA PRO A 336 32.36 -12.75 5.40
C PRO A 336 32.02 -12.54 3.92
N HIS A 337 32.52 -13.44 3.08
CA HIS A 337 32.17 -13.48 1.67
C HIS A 337 30.73 -14.00 1.50
N VAL A 338 29.92 -13.28 0.72
CA VAL A 338 28.57 -13.68 0.30
C VAL A 338 28.40 -13.44 -1.18
N VAL A 339 27.43 -14.13 -1.79
CA VAL A 339 27.05 -13.89 -3.18
C VAL A 339 26.19 -12.64 -3.26
N PHE A 340 26.56 -11.68 -4.10
CA PHE A 340 25.75 -10.52 -4.43
C PHE A 340 24.99 -10.75 -5.74
N PRO A 341 23.65 -10.60 -5.73
CA PRO A 341 22.85 -10.69 -6.95
C PRO A 341 22.95 -9.42 -7.82
N ASN A 342 23.49 -8.33 -7.27
CA ASN A 342 23.78 -7.09 -7.99
C ASN A 342 25.22 -6.67 -7.67
N PRO A 343 26.20 -6.97 -8.53
CA PRO A 343 27.60 -6.63 -8.31
C PRO A 343 27.84 -5.12 -8.27
N THR A 344 28.87 -4.69 -7.52
CA THR A 344 29.10 -3.26 -7.24
C THR A 344 30.52 -2.75 -7.56
N PRO A 345 31.10 -3.05 -8.74
CA PRO A 345 32.48 -2.66 -9.03
C PRO A 345 32.67 -1.13 -8.96
N ASN A 346 33.59 -0.66 -8.11
CA ASN A 346 34.01 0.74 -7.92
C ASN A 346 32.92 1.76 -7.45
N VAL A 347 31.83 1.32 -6.83
CA VAL A 347 30.76 2.25 -6.41
C VAL A 347 31.15 3.08 -5.18
N VAL A 348 31.20 4.43 -5.31
CA VAL A 348 31.34 5.39 -4.18
C VAL A 348 30.41 6.61 -4.39
N GLY A 349 29.49 6.92 -3.47
CA GLY A 349 28.61 8.11 -3.56
C GLY A 349 27.24 7.99 -2.85
N PRO A 350 26.38 9.05 -2.86
CA PRO A 350 25.02 8.98 -2.34
C PRO A 350 24.14 8.01 -3.14
N LEU A 351 23.31 7.24 -2.45
CA LEU A 351 22.33 6.35 -3.09
C LEU A 351 21.25 7.19 -3.77
N THR A 352 21.19 7.14 -5.10
CA THR A 352 20.13 7.82 -5.86
C THR A 352 18.96 6.87 -6.07
N ILE A 353 17.77 7.26 -5.61
CA ILE A 353 16.52 6.54 -5.83
C ILE A 353 15.69 7.34 -6.84
N GLY A 354 15.71 6.91 -8.11
CA GLY A 354 15.05 7.63 -9.21
C GLY A 354 13.62 7.17 -9.52
N SER A 355 13.13 6.13 -8.86
CA SER A 355 11.82 5.53 -9.09
C SER A 355 11.25 4.95 -7.80
N ASN A 356 9.98 4.55 -7.80
CA ASN A 356 9.38 3.89 -6.64
C ASN A 356 10.22 2.70 -6.18
N ALA A 357 10.59 2.69 -4.90
CA ALA A 357 11.48 1.68 -4.36
C ALA A 357 11.32 1.58 -2.85
N VAL A 358 11.82 0.48 -2.28
CA VAL A 358 12.00 0.32 -0.84
C VAL A 358 13.48 0.33 -0.52
N LEU A 359 13.88 1.24 0.36
CA LEU A 359 15.24 1.26 0.90
C LEU A 359 15.28 0.40 2.17
N LYS A 360 16.07 -0.66 2.17
CA LYS A 360 16.32 -1.51 3.35
C LYS A 360 17.73 -1.26 3.88
N VAL A 361 17.88 -1.01 5.17
CA VAL A 361 19.16 -0.71 5.82
C VAL A 361 19.39 -1.62 7.03
N ARG A 362 20.64 -2.07 7.23
CA ARG A 362 21.09 -2.83 8.40
C ARG A 362 22.51 -2.42 8.78
N CYS A 363 22.76 -2.26 10.08
CA CYS A 363 24.07 -1.94 10.63
C CYS A 363 24.80 -3.21 11.08
N PHE A 364 26.10 -3.28 10.79
CA PHE A 364 27.00 -4.34 11.24
C PHE A 364 28.07 -3.73 12.15
N ALA A 365 28.26 -4.31 13.34
CA ALA A 365 29.26 -3.84 14.29
C ALA A 365 30.66 -4.31 13.86
N ASN A 366 31.56 -3.36 13.59
CA ASN A 366 32.92 -3.67 13.11
C ASN A 366 33.75 -4.45 14.16
N GLY A 367 34.37 -5.55 13.75
CA GLY A 367 35.36 -6.29 14.57
C GLY A 367 34.81 -6.95 15.84
N THR A 368 33.51 -7.24 15.91
CA THR A 368 32.87 -7.89 17.07
C THR A 368 32.00 -9.08 16.66
N ASN A 369 31.72 -9.99 17.60
CA ASN A 369 30.74 -11.08 17.41
C ASN A 369 29.30 -10.67 17.75
N LEU A 370 28.98 -9.37 17.70
CA LEU A 370 27.63 -8.88 18.00
C LEU A 370 26.70 -9.17 16.82
N LEU A 371 25.42 -9.43 17.12
CA LEU A 371 24.40 -9.58 16.09
C LEU A 371 24.21 -8.25 15.32
N PRO A 372 23.97 -8.29 14.00
CA PRO A 372 23.59 -7.10 13.23
C PRO A 372 22.32 -6.45 13.78
N SER A 373 22.11 -5.16 13.49
CA SER A 373 20.84 -4.50 13.81
C SER A 373 19.66 -5.19 13.10
N PRO A 374 18.43 -4.99 13.56
CA PRO A 374 17.25 -5.25 12.74
C PRO A 374 17.38 -4.53 11.38
N VAL A 375 16.73 -5.11 10.35
CA VAL A 375 16.53 -4.39 9.09
C VAL A 375 15.47 -3.33 9.34
N GLU A 376 15.78 -2.09 8.99
CA GLU A 376 14.80 -1.02 8.86
C GLU A 376 14.50 -0.81 7.37
N ALA A 377 13.26 -0.48 7.04
CA ALA A 377 12.82 -0.31 5.67
C ALA A 377 11.95 0.94 5.54
N GLU A 378 12.14 1.69 4.46
CA GLU A 378 11.35 2.87 4.13
C GLU A 378 10.89 2.79 2.68
N THR A 379 9.61 3.05 2.42
CA THR A 379 9.07 3.10 1.05
C THR A 379 9.15 4.53 0.50
N PHE A 380 9.69 4.66 -0.72
CA PHE A 380 9.67 5.90 -1.49
C PHE A 380 8.75 5.74 -2.69
N LEU A 381 7.70 6.56 -2.77
CA LEU A 381 6.77 6.63 -3.90
C LEU A 381 6.87 8.02 -4.53
N PHE A 382 7.17 8.09 -5.81
CA PHE A 382 7.42 9.31 -6.57
C PHE A 382 6.29 9.59 -7.55
N SER A 383 5.87 10.86 -7.62
CA SER A 383 4.82 11.32 -8.54
C SER A 383 3.53 10.49 -8.47
N GLU A 384 3.23 9.94 -7.29
CA GLU A 384 2.07 9.11 -7.07
C GLU A 384 0.85 9.98 -6.76
N THR A 385 -0.19 9.85 -7.59
CA THR A 385 -1.48 10.54 -7.38
C THR A 385 -2.54 9.49 -7.07
N SER A 386 -3.09 9.53 -5.86
CA SER A 386 -4.15 8.64 -5.39
C SER A 386 -5.24 9.48 -4.72
N THR A 387 -6.51 9.15 -4.97
CA THR A 387 -7.68 9.76 -4.32
C THR A 387 -8.09 9.02 -3.05
N ILE A 388 -7.51 7.84 -2.82
CA ILE A 388 -7.67 6.99 -1.64
C ILE A 388 -6.33 6.82 -0.92
N PRO A 389 -6.31 6.37 0.35
CA PRO A 389 -5.06 6.11 1.07
C PRO A 389 -4.18 5.05 0.40
N ILE A 390 -2.91 5.03 0.78
CA ILE A 390 -1.92 4.06 0.31
C ILE A 390 -1.47 3.17 1.48
N VAL A 391 -1.43 1.86 1.25
CA VAL A 391 -0.80 0.89 2.15
C VAL A 391 0.42 0.30 1.44
N SER A 392 1.61 0.42 2.03
CA SER A 392 2.81 -0.25 1.53
C SER A 392 3.15 -1.44 2.42
N LEU A 393 3.42 -2.58 1.79
CA LEU A 393 3.95 -3.78 2.44
C LEU A 393 5.36 -4.05 1.95
N THR A 394 6.32 -3.99 2.87
CA THR A 394 7.70 -4.42 2.61
C THR A 394 7.93 -5.81 3.16
N ILE A 395 8.33 -6.74 2.30
CA ILE A 395 8.50 -8.17 2.63
C ILE A 395 9.63 -8.77 1.80
N ASN A 396 10.28 -9.83 2.29
CA ASN A 396 11.29 -10.55 1.51
C ASN A 396 10.62 -11.29 0.34
N ASN A 397 11.25 -11.27 -0.84
CA ASN A 397 10.66 -11.88 -2.03
C ASN A 397 10.46 -13.40 -1.88
N GLU A 398 11.38 -14.09 -1.20
CA GLU A 398 11.28 -15.53 -0.87
C GLU A 398 10.15 -15.86 0.12
N ASP A 399 9.68 -14.87 0.88
CA ASP A 399 8.53 -15.01 1.77
C ASP A 399 7.21 -14.78 1.03
N LEU A 400 7.23 -14.15 -0.15
CA LEU A 400 6.10 -14.03 -1.06
C LEU A 400 6.03 -15.21 -2.04
N TYR A 401 7.14 -15.54 -2.69
CA TYR A 401 7.20 -16.49 -3.81
C TYR A 401 8.18 -17.63 -3.55
N GLY A 402 8.06 -18.72 -4.31
CA GLY A 402 8.86 -19.94 -4.20
C GLY A 402 8.33 -20.94 -3.17
N GLY A 403 9.13 -21.97 -2.88
CA GLY A 403 8.72 -23.10 -2.03
C GLY A 403 8.33 -22.74 -0.59
N ASN A 404 8.74 -21.56 -0.11
CA ASN A 404 8.40 -21.04 1.23
C ASN A 404 7.54 -19.77 1.16
N GLY A 405 7.12 -19.34 -0.03
CA GLY A 405 6.43 -18.08 -0.28
C GLY A 405 4.92 -18.18 -0.09
N ILE A 406 4.31 -17.20 0.58
CA ILE A 406 2.89 -17.25 0.94
C ILE A 406 1.92 -17.05 -0.24
N PHE A 407 2.35 -16.45 -1.35
CA PHE A 407 1.51 -16.29 -2.55
C PHE A 407 1.51 -17.57 -3.39
N ASP A 408 2.67 -18.20 -3.56
CA ASP A 408 2.76 -19.49 -4.27
C ASP A 408 2.20 -20.66 -3.45
N ASN A 409 2.21 -20.53 -2.12
CA ASN A 409 1.63 -21.49 -1.17
C ASN A 409 0.37 -20.91 -0.50
N TRP A 410 -0.47 -20.24 -1.29
CA TRP A 410 -1.65 -19.51 -0.82
C TRP A 410 -2.62 -20.33 0.03
N TRP A 411 -2.62 -21.66 -0.08
CA TRP A 411 -3.46 -22.57 0.72
C TRP A 411 -2.97 -22.77 2.16
N THR A 412 -1.81 -22.21 2.53
CA THR A 412 -1.24 -22.32 3.87
C THR A 412 -1.63 -21.11 4.72
N ASP A 413 -1.71 -21.30 6.05
CA ASP A 413 -1.84 -20.20 7.01
C ASP A 413 -0.47 -19.73 7.54
N TRP A 414 0.57 -19.86 6.71
CA TRP A 414 1.92 -19.44 7.04
C TRP A 414 1.98 -17.93 7.28
N LYS A 415 2.60 -17.55 8.39
CA LYS A 415 2.87 -16.15 8.76
C LYS A 415 4.30 -15.81 8.42
N LYS A 416 4.49 -14.65 7.80
CA LYS A 416 5.80 -14.08 7.45
C LYS A 416 5.96 -12.69 8.03
N GLY A 417 7.19 -12.27 8.26
CA GLY A 417 7.49 -10.91 8.70
C GLY A 417 7.36 -9.92 7.55
N CYS A 418 6.77 -8.77 7.82
CA CYS A 418 6.74 -7.63 6.90
C CYS A 418 6.83 -6.32 7.69
N VAL A 419 6.96 -5.20 6.96
CA VAL A 419 6.69 -3.85 7.47
C VAL A 419 5.46 -3.33 6.74
N ILE A 420 4.51 -2.78 7.49
CA ILE A 420 3.36 -2.06 6.95
C ILE A 420 3.54 -0.56 7.18
N GLU A 421 3.33 0.22 6.13
CA GLU A 421 3.29 1.67 6.16
C GLU A 421 1.93 2.13 5.61
N TYR A 422 1.38 3.19 6.20
CA TYR A 422 0.11 3.78 5.78
C TYR A 422 0.29 5.27 5.51
N PHE A 423 -0.17 5.70 4.33
CA PHE A 423 -0.20 7.08 3.91
C PHE A 423 -1.66 7.49 3.67
N ASP A 424 -2.05 8.67 4.16
CA ASP A 424 -3.39 9.21 3.91
C ASP A 424 -3.58 9.65 2.44
N GLU A 425 -4.77 10.16 2.10
CA GLU A 425 -5.07 10.66 0.75
C GLU A 425 -4.17 11.81 0.28
N ASN A 426 -3.48 12.49 1.20
CA ASN A 426 -2.54 13.57 0.88
C ASN A 426 -1.11 13.04 0.68
N GLY A 427 -0.90 11.72 0.77
CA GLY A 427 0.41 11.09 0.69
C GLY A 427 1.26 11.26 1.96
N ILE A 428 0.67 11.65 3.09
CA ILE A 428 1.39 11.82 4.36
C ILE A 428 1.42 10.50 5.12
N LYS A 429 2.62 10.02 5.48
CA LYS A 429 2.80 8.81 6.30
C LYS A 429 2.22 9.03 7.70
N GLN A 430 1.22 8.25 8.09
CA GLN A 430 0.57 8.35 9.40
C GLN A 430 1.17 7.36 10.40
N PHE A 431 1.54 6.16 9.95
CA PHE A 431 2.25 5.20 10.78
C PHE A 431 3.09 4.23 9.95
N GLU A 432 4.02 3.58 10.65
CA GLU A 432 4.76 2.41 10.21
C GLU A 432 4.82 1.38 11.34
N SER A 433 4.78 0.09 11.00
CA SER A 433 4.95 -0.98 11.98
C SER A 433 5.58 -2.22 11.36
N LYS A 434 6.51 -2.85 12.09
CA LYS A 434 6.84 -4.26 11.88
C LYS A 434 5.61 -5.10 12.18
N ALA A 435 5.30 -6.03 11.30
CA ALA A 435 4.05 -6.77 11.31
C ALA A 435 4.28 -8.23 10.89
N SER A 436 3.28 -9.06 11.14
CA SER A 436 3.17 -10.34 10.43
C SER A 436 2.13 -10.22 9.33
N VAL A 437 2.35 -10.92 8.22
CA VAL A 437 1.40 -11.06 7.12
C VAL A 437 1.17 -12.53 6.82
N LYS A 438 -0.07 -12.87 6.47
CA LYS A 438 -0.45 -14.19 5.96
C LYS A 438 -1.57 -14.09 4.93
N PRO A 439 -1.69 -15.05 4.01
CA PRO A 439 -2.87 -15.15 3.15
C PRO A 439 -4.13 -15.36 3.99
N ASP A 440 -5.25 -14.79 3.55
CA ASP A 440 -6.53 -14.92 4.26
C ASP A 440 -7.72 -14.91 3.30
N GLY A 441 -8.84 -15.46 3.76
CA GLY A 441 -10.02 -15.75 2.95
C GLY A 441 -10.28 -17.25 2.78
N GLY A 442 -11.44 -17.59 2.20
CA GLY A 442 -11.91 -18.97 1.99
C GLY A 442 -11.60 -19.55 0.61
N ALA A 443 -12.11 -20.76 0.36
CA ALA A 443 -12.08 -21.37 -0.97
C ALA A 443 -12.94 -20.54 -1.93
N GLY A 444 -12.44 -20.28 -3.14
CA GLY A 444 -13.23 -19.62 -4.19
C GLY A 444 -12.65 -18.32 -4.73
N GLY A 445 -11.51 -17.83 -4.26
CA GLY A 445 -10.83 -16.71 -4.92
C GLY A 445 -10.06 -15.80 -3.98
N SER A 446 -10.60 -15.43 -2.82
CA SER A 446 -10.01 -14.40 -1.95
C SER A 446 -8.49 -14.53 -1.72
N ARG A 447 -8.02 -15.73 -1.35
CA ARG A 447 -6.59 -16.00 -1.16
C ARG A 447 -5.89 -16.61 -2.37
N SER A 448 -6.62 -17.14 -3.35
CA SER A 448 -6.09 -17.88 -4.51
C SER A 448 -6.06 -17.06 -5.81
N ASN A 449 -6.66 -15.88 -5.83
CA ASN A 449 -6.60 -14.93 -6.94
C ASN A 449 -5.18 -14.39 -7.09
N PRO A 450 -4.78 -13.96 -8.30
CA PRO A 450 -3.50 -13.30 -8.53
C PRO A 450 -3.26 -12.10 -7.59
N GLN A 451 -4.31 -11.31 -7.34
CA GLN A 451 -4.32 -10.32 -6.27
C GLN A 451 -4.70 -11.02 -4.95
N HIS A 452 -3.73 -11.42 -4.13
CA HIS A 452 -4.01 -12.17 -2.90
C HIS A 452 -4.59 -11.28 -1.79
N SER A 453 -5.65 -11.73 -1.11
CA SER A 453 -6.06 -11.14 0.17
C SER A 453 -5.12 -11.58 1.30
N VAL A 454 -4.79 -10.65 2.19
CA VAL A 454 -3.91 -10.90 3.32
C VAL A 454 -4.45 -10.30 4.61
N THR A 455 -4.17 -10.96 5.74
CA THR A 455 -4.30 -10.34 7.06
C THR A 455 -2.92 -9.88 7.52
N VAL A 456 -2.83 -8.63 7.94
CA VAL A 456 -1.64 -8.02 8.52
C VAL A 456 -1.89 -7.78 10.00
N GLU A 457 -1.00 -8.26 10.86
CA GLU A 457 -1.05 -8.08 12.31
C GLU A 457 0.13 -7.17 12.71
N PRO A 458 -0.10 -5.85 12.91
CA PRO A 458 0.92 -4.92 13.38
C PRO A 458 1.43 -5.28 14.78
N ALA A 459 2.61 -4.79 15.15
CA ALA A 459 3.26 -5.05 16.44
C ALA A 459 3.32 -6.54 16.84
N ASN A 460 3.42 -7.44 15.86
CA ASN A 460 3.48 -8.88 16.14
C ASN A 460 4.87 -9.28 16.65
N ASN A 461 4.96 -9.57 17.96
CA ASN A 461 6.21 -9.91 18.65
C ASN A 461 6.95 -11.15 18.11
N THR A 462 6.31 -12.00 17.29
CA THR A 462 6.99 -13.16 16.67
C THR A 462 8.05 -12.72 15.65
N PHE A 463 7.85 -11.58 14.97
CA PHE A 463 8.72 -11.12 13.87
C PHE A 463 9.42 -9.78 14.16
N GLY A 464 9.47 -9.39 15.44
CA GLY A 464 10.11 -8.17 15.93
C GLY A 464 9.14 -7.27 16.71
N THR A 465 9.67 -6.42 17.59
CA THR A 465 8.85 -5.43 18.32
C THR A 465 8.48 -4.28 17.38
N GLY A 466 7.32 -4.40 16.71
CA GLY A 466 6.71 -3.30 15.97
C GLY A 466 5.97 -2.32 16.88
N ASN A 467 5.63 -1.15 16.36
CA ASN A 467 4.80 -0.18 17.07
C ASN A 467 3.32 -0.53 16.90
N PRO A 468 2.51 -0.56 17.97
CA PRO A 468 1.07 -0.65 17.82
C PRO A 468 0.55 0.46 16.91
N VAL A 469 -0.43 0.13 16.07
CA VAL A 469 -1.15 1.15 15.31
C VAL A 469 -2.01 1.93 16.29
N HIS A 470 -1.89 3.27 16.27
CA HIS A 470 -2.76 4.17 17.01
C HIS A 470 -3.24 5.31 16.09
N TYR A 471 -4.12 4.97 15.15
CA TYR A 471 -4.63 5.88 14.13
C TYR A 471 -6.03 5.44 13.66
N PRO A 472 -7.01 6.35 13.52
CA PRO A 472 -8.36 6.01 13.06
C PRO A 472 -8.40 5.73 11.56
N ILE A 473 -7.96 4.53 11.16
CA ILE A 473 -7.85 4.11 9.76
C ILE A 473 -9.20 4.16 9.06
N ILE A 474 -10.29 3.77 9.72
CA ILE A 474 -11.63 3.70 9.11
C ILE A 474 -12.51 4.85 9.64
N PRO A 475 -12.81 5.88 8.81
CA PRO A 475 -13.53 7.08 9.26
C PRO A 475 -14.93 6.82 9.82
N GLU A 476 -15.59 5.74 9.40
CA GLU A 476 -16.91 5.35 9.92
C GLU A 476 -16.88 4.93 11.38
N LYS A 477 -15.70 4.56 11.89
CA LYS A 477 -15.45 4.16 13.28
C LYS A 477 -14.27 4.94 13.83
N PRO A 478 -14.40 6.28 13.99
CA PRO A 478 -13.27 7.14 14.35
C PRO A 478 -12.77 6.92 15.79
N HIS A 479 -13.53 6.15 16.59
CA HIS A 479 -13.17 5.70 17.93
C HIS A 479 -12.22 4.49 17.92
N VAL A 480 -12.20 3.71 16.84
CA VAL A 480 -11.24 2.60 16.68
C VAL A 480 -9.92 3.17 16.19
N LYS A 481 -8.94 3.24 17.08
CA LYS A 481 -7.59 3.76 16.78
C LYS A 481 -6.54 2.66 16.88
N ASP A 482 -6.78 1.68 17.72
CA ASP A 482 -5.90 0.53 17.93
C ASP A 482 -6.39 -0.64 17.07
N TYR A 483 -5.50 -1.20 16.26
CA TYR A 483 -5.83 -2.32 15.36
C TYR A 483 -4.92 -3.52 15.63
N TYR A 484 -5.53 -4.64 16.02
CA TYR A 484 -4.79 -5.89 16.26
C TYR A 484 -4.55 -6.68 14.97
N ALA A 485 -5.46 -6.53 14.01
CA ALA A 485 -5.34 -7.13 12.68
C ALA A 485 -6.12 -6.31 11.65
N LEU A 486 -5.46 -6.03 10.53
CA LEU A 486 -6.07 -5.41 9.36
C LEU A 486 -6.28 -6.48 8.30
N TYR A 487 -7.47 -6.51 7.72
CA TYR A 487 -7.75 -7.39 6.60
C TYR A 487 -7.69 -6.58 5.30
N ILE A 488 -6.64 -6.82 4.53
CA ILE A 488 -6.42 -6.24 3.21
C ILE A 488 -7.05 -7.23 2.20
N ARG A 489 -8.35 -7.03 1.93
CA ARG A 489 -9.18 -7.95 1.14
C ARG A 489 -9.29 -7.46 -0.30
N ASN A 490 -9.07 -8.34 -1.26
CA ASN A 490 -9.13 -8.02 -2.69
C ASN A 490 -10.56 -7.84 -3.24
N GLY A 491 -11.61 -8.13 -2.46
CA GLY A 491 -12.99 -8.22 -2.94
C GLY A 491 -13.44 -9.64 -3.32
N SER A 492 -12.61 -10.64 -3.02
CA SER A 492 -12.87 -12.08 -3.14
C SER A 492 -13.34 -12.48 -4.54
N ASN A 493 -14.57 -12.98 -4.68
CA ASN A 493 -15.11 -13.44 -5.95
C ASN A 493 -15.36 -12.32 -6.97
N PHE A 494 -15.43 -11.08 -6.49
CA PHE A 494 -15.65 -9.89 -7.32
C PHE A 494 -14.42 -8.99 -7.41
N TRP A 495 -13.22 -9.50 -7.07
CA TRP A 495 -12.01 -8.70 -6.88
C TRP A 495 -11.63 -7.81 -8.08
N ASN A 496 -11.80 -8.33 -9.30
CA ASN A 496 -11.48 -7.62 -10.55
C ASN A 496 -12.75 -7.26 -11.33
N GLN A 497 -13.85 -7.02 -10.62
CA GLN A 497 -15.16 -6.74 -11.21
C GLN A 497 -15.93 -5.67 -10.43
N TYR A 498 -16.07 -5.82 -9.12
CA TYR A 498 -16.73 -4.88 -8.22
C TYR A 498 -16.23 -5.14 -6.79
N PRO A 499 -14.94 -4.87 -6.50
CA PRO A 499 -14.25 -5.39 -5.32
C PRO A 499 -14.94 -5.01 -4.01
N GLN A 500 -15.61 -3.85 -3.95
CA GLN A 500 -16.29 -3.33 -2.77
C GLN A 500 -17.69 -3.92 -2.50
N ARG A 501 -18.08 -4.98 -3.21
CA ARG A 501 -19.45 -5.54 -3.16
C ARG A 501 -19.88 -5.92 -1.74
N ASP A 502 -19.09 -6.76 -1.08
CA ASP A 502 -19.37 -7.21 0.29
C ASP A 502 -19.36 -6.04 1.27
N ALA A 503 -18.36 -5.14 1.17
CA ALA A 503 -18.28 -3.93 1.99
C ALA A 503 -19.54 -3.07 1.87
N THR A 504 -20.12 -2.97 0.67
CA THR A 504 -21.36 -2.22 0.41
C THR A 504 -22.53 -2.81 1.20
N PHE A 505 -22.69 -4.14 1.19
CA PHE A 505 -23.79 -4.81 1.89
C PHE A 505 -23.65 -4.65 3.42
N MET A 506 -22.41 -4.73 3.92
CA MET A 506 -22.11 -4.48 5.33
C MET A 506 -22.35 -3.02 5.74
N ARG A 507 -21.96 -2.05 4.90
CA ARG A 507 -22.14 -0.61 5.17
C ARG A 507 -23.61 -0.24 5.25
N ILE A 508 -24.46 -0.82 4.41
CA ILE A 508 -25.92 -0.62 4.48
C ILE A 508 -26.47 -1.13 5.83
N MET A 509 -26.02 -2.30 6.31
CA MET A 509 -26.44 -2.83 7.62
C MET A 509 -25.75 -2.17 8.83
N ARG A 510 -24.89 -1.16 8.63
CA ARG A 510 -24.03 -0.60 9.69
C ARG A 510 -24.80 -0.05 10.89
N LYS A 511 -25.99 0.53 10.65
CA LYS A 511 -26.85 1.13 11.68
C LYS A 511 -27.86 0.14 12.28
N SER A 512 -27.80 -1.12 11.89
CA SER A 512 -28.58 -2.20 12.52
C SER A 512 -27.86 -2.72 13.77
N LEU A 513 -28.48 -3.67 14.48
CA LEU A 513 -27.92 -4.31 15.66
C LEU A 513 -27.02 -5.51 15.32
N THR A 514 -26.85 -5.84 14.03
CA THR A 514 -25.97 -6.93 13.59
C THR A 514 -24.52 -6.50 13.54
N ASN A 515 -23.61 -7.44 13.79
CA ASN A 515 -22.19 -7.15 13.69
C ASN A 515 -21.73 -7.28 12.24
N SER A 516 -20.90 -6.33 11.82
CA SER A 516 -20.34 -6.27 10.47
C SER A 516 -18.98 -5.57 10.49
N GLN A 517 -18.11 -5.89 9.54
CA GLN A 517 -16.78 -5.28 9.39
C GLN A 517 -16.88 -3.96 8.65
N ALA A 518 -16.28 -2.89 9.18
CA ALA A 518 -16.18 -1.60 8.51
C ALA A 518 -15.13 -1.62 7.40
N TYR A 519 -15.10 -0.56 6.60
CA TYR A 519 -14.39 -0.51 5.32
C TYR A 519 -13.78 0.86 5.02
N ARG A 520 -12.60 0.86 4.39
CA ARG A 520 -12.05 1.96 3.61
C ARG A 520 -11.32 1.39 2.38
N PRO A 521 -11.42 1.98 1.18
CA PRO A 521 -10.56 1.58 0.06
C PRO A 521 -9.10 1.98 0.32
N ALA A 522 -8.16 1.24 -0.25
CA ALA A 522 -6.75 1.66 -0.30
C ALA A 522 -6.07 1.14 -1.57
N ASN A 523 -5.12 1.91 -2.08
CA ASN A 523 -4.15 1.44 -3.06
C ASN A 523 -3.02 0.70 -2.32
N VAL A 524 -2.70 -0.51 -2.74
CA VAL A 524 -1.65 -1.31 -2.09
C VAL A 524 -0.39 -1.33 -2.93
N TYR A 525 0.75 -1.17 -2.26
CA TYR A 525 2.08 -1.37 -2.82
C TYR A 525 2.76 -2.54 -2.12
N ILE A 526 3.44 -3.39 -2.89
CA ILE A 526 4.28 -4.46 -2.35
C ILE A 526 5.70 -4.23 -2.86
N ASN A 527 6.65 -4.08 -1.92
CA ASN A 527 8.05 -3.80 -2.23
C ASN A 527 8.24 -2.62 -3.22
N GLY A 528 7.46 -1.54 -3.04
CA GLY A 528 7.50 -0.34 -3.89
C GLY A 528 6.76 -0.45 -5.23
N SER A 529 6.20 -1.62 -5.56
CA SER A 529 5.43 -1.84 -6.79
C SER A 529 3.92 -1.75 -6.54
N TYR A 530 3.18 -1.07 -7.41
CA TYR A 530 1.72 -0.98 -7.33
C TYR A 530 1.08 -2.37 -7.48
N PHE A 531 0.18 -2.72 -6.56
CA PHE A 531 -0.47 -4.03 -6.49
C PHE A 531 -2.00 -3.97 -6.52
N GLY A 532 -2.54 -2.82 -6.95
CA GLY A 532 -3.98 -2.64 -7.17
C GLY A 532 -4.74 -2.09 -5.96
N VAL A 533 -6.00 -1.77 -6.23
CA VAL A 533 -7.02 -1.42 -5.24
C VAL A 533 -7.38 -2.61 -4.35
N TYR A 534 -7.51 -2.37 -3.04
CA TYR A 534 -7.99 -3.30 -2.05
C TYR A 534 -9.05 -2.67 -1.14
N GLU A 535 -9.80 -3.53 -0.45
CA GLU A 535 -10.56 -3.18 0.73
C GLU A 535 -9.67 -3.28 1.98
N LEU A 536 -9.58 -2.19 2.75
CA LEU A 536 -9.05 -2.22 4.11
C LEU A 536 -10.21 -2.40 5.09
N ARG A 537 -10.25 -3.55 5.75
CA ARG A 537 -11.34 -3.96 6.66
C ARG A 537 -10.81 -4.22 8.07
N GLU A 538 -11.67 -3.99 9.06
CA GLU A 538 -11.50 -4.61 10.38
C GLU A 538 -11.44 -6.13 10.22
N LYS A 539 -10.70 -6.86 11.05
CA LYS A 539 -10.74 -8.32 11.05
C LYS A 539 -11.78 -8.82 12.05
N ALA A 540 -12.76 -9.62 11.64
CA ALA A 540 -13.74 -10.24 12.54
C ALA A 540 -13.13 -11.35 13.42
N ASN A 541 -12.08 -11.08 14.18
CA ASN A 541 -11.43 -11.96 15.15
C ASN A 541 -11.62 -11.39 16.57
N GLU A 542 -10.86 -11.87 17.57
CA GLU A 542 -10.92 -11.30 18.93
C GLU A 542 -10.66 -9.79 18.96
N GLY A 543 -9.80 -9.28 18.08
CA GLY A 543 -9.46 -7.86 17.95
C GLY A 543 -10.70 -7.01 17.70
N TYR A 544 -11.57 -7.42 16.78
CA TYR A 544 -12.85 -6.73 16.52
C TYR A 544 -13.63 -6.46 17.80
N PHE A 545 -13.67 -7.40 18.75
CA PHE A 545 -14.48 -7.25 19.95
C PHE A 545 -13.80 -6.42 21.02
N THR A 546 -12.47 -6.39 21.02
CA THR A 546 -11.72 -5.41 21.79
C THR A 546 -11.98 -4.01 21.22
N GLU A 547 -11.85 -3.88 19.91
CA GLU A 547 -12.01 -2.65 19.13
C GLU A 547 -13.46 -2.13 19.10
N ASN A 548 -14.48 -2.95 19.30
CA ASN A 548 -15.89 -2.52 19.18
C ASN A 548 -16.71 -2.63 20.45
N TYR A 549 -16.19 -3.29 21.50
CA TYR A 549 -16.89 -3.50 22.76
C TYR A 549 -15.99 -3.32 24.00
N GLY A 550 -14.72 -2.94 23.84
CA GLY A 550 -13.76 -2.87 24.94
C GLY A 550 -13.47 -4.22 25.61
N ASN A 551 -13.79 -5.34 24.96
CA ASN A 551 -13.62 -6.67 25.54
C ASN A 551 -12.13 -7.03 25.64
N ASN A 552 -11.73 -7.70 26.74
CA ASN A 552 -10.37 -8.24 26.81
C ASN A 552 -10.20 -9.36 25.75
N PRO A 553 -9.16 -9.32 24.89
CA PRO A 553 -9.01 -10.28 23.78
C PRO A 553 -8.89 -11.74 24.22
N ASP A 554 -8.54 -12.02 25.47
CA ASP A 554 -8.48 -13.39 26.04
C ASP A 554 -9.80 -13.81 26.72
N SER A 555 -10.74 -12.87 26.87
CA SER A 555 -12.05 -13.08 27.49
C SER A 555 -13.17 -13.16 26.46
N ILE A 556 -13.01 -14.03 25.45
CA ILE A 556 -14.00 -14.26 24.39
C ILE A 556 -14.16 -15.74 24.07
N ASP A 557 -15.38 -16.14 23.72
CA ASP A 557 -15.65 -17.35 22.93
C ASP A 557 -15.97 -16.91 21.50
N LEU A 558 -15.26 -17.46 20.52
CA LEU A 558 -15.42 -17.15 19.10
C LEU A 558 -15.58 -18.46 18.34
N LEU A 559 -16.69 -18.59 17.65
CA LEU A 559 -17.05 -19.73 16.81
C LEU A 559 -17.17 -19.28 15.35
N SER A 560 -16.96 -20.23 14.44
CA SER A 560 -17.09 -19.97 13.00
C SER A 560 -17.60 -21.20 12.28
N VAL A 561 -18.34 -20.99 11.19
CA VAL A 561 -18.59 -22.00 10.16
C VAL A 561 -17.98 -21.50 8.87
N SER A 562 -17.21 -22.37 8.22
CA SER A 562 -16.67 -22.06 6.90
C SER A 562 -16.42 -23.30 6.08
N TYR A 563 -16.65 -23.22 4.77
CA TYR A 563 -16.37 -24.30 3.82
C TYR A 563 -14.91 -24.78 3.90
N TRP A 564 -13.96 -23.85 3.97
CA TRP A 564 -12.53 -24.15 4.05
C TRP A 564 -12.15 -25.10 5.20
N TYR A 565 -12.85 -24.98 6.33
CA TYR A 565 -12.64 -25.81 7.51
C TYR A 565 -13.73 -26.88 7.68
N GLY A 566 -14.35 -27.32 6.58
CA GLY A 566 -15.25 -28.49 6.54
C GLY A 566 -16.73 -28.21 6.83
N SER A 567 -17.19 -26.96 6.77
CA SER A 567 -18.61 -26.58 6.91
C SER A 567 -19.28 -27.03 8.22
N TYR A 568 -18.54 -27.16 9.31
CA TYR A 568 -19.10 -27.38 10.64
C TYR A 568 -18.79 -26.21 11.58
N LEU A 569 -19.58 -26.08 12.64
CA LEU A 569 -19.35 -25.10 13.70
C LEU A 569 -18.09 -25.50 14.48
N ARG A 570 -17.05 -24.66 14.38
CA ARG A 570 -15.78 -24.87 15.07
C ARG A 570 -15.50 -23.77 16.08
N THR A 571 -14.86 -24.14 17.18
CA THR A 571 -14.28 -23.19 18.12
C THR A 571 -13.01 -22.59 17.51
N VAL A 572 -12.99 -21.27 17.32
CA VAL A 572 -11.81 -20.50 16.90
C VAL A 572 -11.00 -20.06 18.11
N LYS A 573 -11.68 -19.60 19.17
CA LYS A 573 -11.10 -19.20 20.45
C LYS A 573 -12.09 -19.48 21.58
N GLY A 574 -11.61 -19.82 22.77
CA GLY A 574 -12.45 -20.09 23.94
C GLY A 574 -13.12 -21.46 23.87
N SER A 575 -14.43 -21.52 24.10
CA SER A 575 -15.25 -22.73 24.19
C SER A 575 -16.63 -22.56 23.55
N ASP A 576 -17.12 -23.62 22.90
CA ASP A 576 -18.48 -23.75 22.36
C ASP A 576 -19.51 -24.24 23.40
N THR A 577 -19.09 -24.67 24.59
CA THR A 577 -19.98 -25.32 25.58
C THR A 577 -21.16 -24.43 25.96
N SER A 578 -20.94 -23.13 26.14
CA SER A 578 -22.01 -22.20 26.46
C SER A 578 -22.93 -21.90 25.27
N PHE A 579 -22.48 -22.10 24.03
CA PHE A 579 -23.33 -21.97 22.85
C PHE A 579 -24.33 -23.11 22.83
N HIS A 580 -23.86 -24.36 22.98
CA HIS A 580 -24.74 -25.51 23.04
C HIS A 580 -25.71 -25.46 24.22
N THR A 581 -25.23 -25.04 25.40
CA THR A 581 -26.11 -24.83 26.58
C THR A 581 -27.19 -23.78 26.32
N MET A 582 -26.87 -22.70 25.60
CA MET A 582 -27.84 -21.68 25.19
C MET A 582 -28.87 -22.27 24.22
N VAL A 583 -28.42 -23.00 23.18
CA VAL A 583 -29.31 -23.64 22.21
C VAL A 583 -30.27 -24.62 22.90
N ASP A 584 -29.74 -25.49 23.76
CA ASP A 584 -30.56 -26.45 24.52
C ASP A 584 -31.56 -25.77 25.45
N PHE A 585 -31.17 -24.65 26.08
CA PHE A 585 -32.09 -23.84 26.88
C PHE A 585 -33.24 -23.30 26.02
N ILE A 586 -32.94 -22.65 24.89
CA ILE A 586 -33.95 -22.07 23.97
C ILE A 586 -34.92 -23.15 23.47
N LYS A 587 -34.40 -24.35 23.16
CA LYS A 587 -35.19 -25.50 22.67
C LYS A 587 -36.06 -26.14 23.75
N ASN A 588 -35.58 -26.28 24.97
CA ASN A 588 -36.25 -27.10 25.98
C ASN A 588 -37.03 -26.30 27.04
N PHE A 589 -36.72 -25.02 27.23
CA PHE A 589 -37.48 -24.18 28.18
C PHE A 589 -38.92 -23.98 27.70
N ASP A 590 -39.86 -23.84 28.63
CA ASP A 590 -41.28 -23.65 28.30
C ASP A 590 -41.50 -22.30 27.60
N LYS A 591 -41.99 -22.33 26.36
CA LYS A 591 -42.22 -21.13 25.55
C LYS A 591 -43.47 -20.36 25.98
N LEU A 592 -44.31 -20.94 26.84
CA LEU A 592 -45.48 -20.29 27.41
C LEU A 592 -45.14 -19.51 28.70
N ASP A 593 -43.94 -19.69 29.27
CA ASP A 593 -43.51 -18.90 30.41
C ASP A 593 -43.24 -17.46 29.96
N SER A 594 -43.88 -16.50 30.63
CA SER A 594 -43.70 -15.05 30.38
C SER A 594 -42.25 -14.55 30.47
N ASN A 595 -41.35 -15.30 31.13
CA ASN A 595 -39.93 -14.99 31.23
C ASN A 595 -39.06 -15.69 30.18
N TYR A 596 -39.62 -16.54 29.32
CA TYR A 596 -38.86 -17.29 28.32
C TYR A 596 -37.95 -16.38 27.49
N LEU A 597 -38.52 -15.36 26.85
CA LEU A 597 -37.76 -14.42 26.03
C LEU A 597 -36.70 -13.68 26.84
N LYS A 598 -37.04 -13.23 28.06
CA LYS A 598 -36.10 -12.56 28.98
C LYS A 598 -34.89 -13.46 29.29
N TYR A 599 -35.12 -14.73 29.60
CA TYR A 599 -34.03 -15.66 29.92
C TYR A 599 -33.22 -16.08 28.70
N CYS A 600 -33.84 -16.13 27.52
CA CYS A 600 -33.12 -16.30 26.26
C CYS A 600 -32.21 -15.09 26.01
N ASP A 601 -32.72 -13.87 26.22
CA ASP A 601 -31.96 -12.64 26.01
C ASP A 601 -30.75 -12.49 26.96
N LEU A 602 -30.77 -13.13 28.14
CA LEU A 602 -29.59 -13.19 29.01
C LEU A 602 -28.44 -14.06 28.45
N LYS A 603 -28.67 -14.83 27.39
CA LYS A 603 -27.69 -15.77 26.80
C LYS A 603 -27.36 -15.46 25.35
N LEU A 604 -28.35 -15.01 24.59
CA LEU A 604 -28.27 -14.59 23.19
C LEU A 604 -28.73 -13.14 23.14
N ASP A 605 -28.02 -12.26 22.45
CA ASP A 605 -28.61 -10.96 22.13
C ASP A 605 -29.69 -11.17 21.07
N THR A 606 -30.95 -11.24 21.51
CA THR A 606 -32.07 -11.64 20.65
C THR A 606 -32.37 -10.60 19.58
N LYS A 607 -32.05 -9.33 19.84
CA LYS A 607 -32.22 -8.25 18.87
C LYS A 607 -31.12 -8.27 17.80
N ASN A 608 -29.87 -8.50 18.19
CA ASN A 608 -28.77 -8.77 17.23
C ASN A 608 -29.09 -9.99 16.36
N PHE A 609 -29.61 -11.07 16.95
CA PHE A 609 -29.99 -12.26 16.19
C PHE A 609 -31.13 -11.99 15.21
N ALA A 610 -32.13 -11.18 15.59
CA ALA A 610 -33.19 -10.75 14.68
C ALA A 610 -32.64 -9.97 13.47
N ASP A 611 -31.81 -8.95 13.69
CA ASP A 611 -31.22 -8.14 12.61
C ASP A 611 -30.26 -8.98 11.73
N TYR A 612 -29.52 -9.92 12.31
CA TYR A 612 -28.71 -10.89 11.59
C TYR A 612 -29.55 -11.76 10.64
N MET A 613 -30.62 -12.37 11.17
CA MET A 613 -31.55 -13.20 10.40
C MET A 613 -32.24 -12.41 9.30
N ILE A 614 -32.64 -11.17 9.57
CA ILE A 614 -33.23 -10.27 8.58
C ILE A 614 -32.22 -9.93 7.48
N GLY A 615 -30.97 -9.65 7.83
CA GLY A 615 -29.88 -9.38 6.88
C GLY A 615 -29.61 -10.54 5.94
N GLU A 616 -29.37 -11.75 6.47
CA GLU A 616 -29.16 -12.97 5.66
C GLU A 616 -30.37 -13.24 4.75
N ASN A 617 -31.58 -13.01 5.26
CA ASN A 617 -32.82 -13.22 4.52
C ASN A 617 -32.97 -12.21 3.37
N TRP A 618 -32.84 -10.92 3.66
CA TRP A 618 -33.03 -9.88 2.65
C TRP A 618 -31.92 -9.89 1.60
N TYR A 619 -30.65 -10.11 1.99
CA TYR A 619 -29.53 -10.21 1.05
C TYR A 619 -29.47 -11.51 0.24
N ALA A 620 -30.41 -12.45 0.45
CA ALA A 620 -30.46 -13.68 -0.31
C ALA A 620 -29.13 -14.46 -0.30
N ASN A 621 -28.43 -14.48 0.83
CA ASN A 621 -27.13 -15.15 0.94
C ASN A 621 -27.34 -16.67 1.10
N THR A 622 -27.26 -17.41 0.00
CA THR A 622 -27.49 -18.86 0.04
C THR A 622 -26.27 -19.69 0.39
N ASP A 623 -25.07 -19.11 0.51
CA ASP A 623 -23.90 -19.87 0.99
C ASP A 623 -23.91 -20.03 2.52
N TRP A 624 -24.59 -19.13 3.22
CA TRP A 624 -25.13 -19.38 4.55
C TRP A 624 -26.24 -20.44 4.46
N ILE A 625 -26.38 -21.45 5.32
CA ILE A 625 -25.84 -21.61 6.69
C ILE A 625 -24.59 -22.51 6.80
N TRP A 626 -24.07 -23.06 5.71
CA TRP A 626 -22.93 -24.00 5.73
C TRP A 626 -21.57 -23.32 5.58
N ASN A 627 -21.58 -22.03 5.29
CA ASN A 627 -20.40 -21.18 5.18
C ASN A 627 -20.72 -19.79 5.75
N ASN A 628 -19.72 -18.92 5.80
CA ASN A 628 -19.88 -17.49 6.02
C ASN A 628 -20.50 -17.12 7.38
N MET A 629 -20.22 -17.90 8.44
CA MET A 629 -20.71 -17.61 9.79
C MET A 629 -19.59 -17.29 10.77
N LYS A 630 -19.82 -16.24 11.58
CA LYS A 630 -19.11 -15.99 12.83
C LYS A 630 -20.07 -15.65 13.96
N ILE A 631 -19.74 -16.17 15.14
CA ILE A 631 -20.59 -16.09 16.32
C ILE A 631 -19.66 -15.91 17.52
N ALA A 632 -19.96 -14.97 18.39
CA ALA A 632 -19.08 -14.72 19.53
C ALA A 632 -19.81 -14.32 20.78
N ARG A 633 -19.16 -14.57 21.92
CA ARG A 633 -19.59 -14.16 23.24
C ARG A 633 -18.44 -13.47 23.97
N PRO A 634 -18.42 -12.13 23.98
CA PRO A 634 -17.55 -11.34 24.85
C PRO A 634 -17.92 -11.57 26.32
N ARG A 635 -17.04 -12.20 27.12
CA ARG A 635 -17.37 -12.63 28.49
C ARG A 635 -17.41 -11.46 29.49
N THR A 636 -16.63 -10.42 29.26
CA THR A 636 -16.50 -9.29 30.20
C THR A 636 -17.36 -8.09 29.83
N PHE A 637 -17.95 -8.05 28.63
CA PHE A 637 -18.83 -6.97 28.19
C PHE A 637 -20.28 -7.22 28.64
N ASP A 638 -20.97 -8.19 28.03
CA ASP A 638 -22.35 -8.53 28.40
C ASP A 638 -22.63 -10.04 28.48
N ASN A 639 -21.63 -10.87 28.16
CA ASN A 639 -21.70 -12.33 28.22
C ASN A 639 -22.85 -12.96 27.40
N ARG A 640 -23.30 -12.28 26.34
CA ARG A 640 -24.33 -12.76 25.40
C ARG A 640 -23.73 -13.12 24.04
N TRP A 641 -24.20 -14.21 23.45
CA TRP A 641 -23.85 -14.59 22.08
C TRP A 641 -24.38 -13.57 21.07
N LYS A 642 -23.58 -13.26 20.05
CA LYS A 642 -23.89 -12.35 18.93
C LYS A 642 -23.43 -12.95 17.62
N PHE A 643 -24.20 -12.68 16.57
CA PHE A 643 -23.95 -13.13 15.21
C PHE A 643 -23.39 -12.00 14.34
N PHE A 644 -22.64 -12.40 13.32
CA PHE A 644 -21.89 -11.54 12.42
C PHE A 644 -22.33 -11.79 10.99
N LEU A 645 -22.71 -10.73 10.29
CA LEU A 645 -22.77 -10.76 8.83
C LEU A 645 -21.36 -10.76 8.27
N GLN A 646 -21.08 -11.70 7.38
CA GLN A 646 -19.84 -11.72 6.60
C GLN A 646 -20.03 -12.38 5.24
N ASP A 647 -19.25 -11.95 4.26
CA ASP A 647 -19.10 -12.62 2.96
C ASP A 647 -20.45 -12.80 2.25
N LEU A 648 -21.03 -11.64 1.93
CA LEU A 648 -22.38 -11.52 1.38
C LEU A 648 -22.38 -11.32 -0.15
N GLU A 649 -21.21 -11.25 -0.79
CA GLU A 649 -21.07 -10.79 -2.18
C GLU A 649 -21.81 -11.67 -3.20
N TRP A 650 -22.04 -12.95 -2.89
CA TRP A 650 -22.78 -13.86 -3.77
C TRP A 650 -24.30 -13.69 -3.70
N GLY A 651 -24.81 -12.91 -2.75
CA GLY A 651 -26.22 -12.54 -2.70
C GLY A 651 -26.62 -11.55 -3.81
N LEU A 652 -27.88 -11.64 -4.26
CA LEU A 652 -28.56 -10.64 -5.11
C LEU A 652 -27.79 -10.21 -6.38
N GLY A 653 -27.80 -11.08 -7.40
CA GLY A 653 -27.06 -10.91 -8.65
C GLY A 653 -25.74 -11.68 -8.70
N GLY A 654 -25.49 -12.54 -7.71
CA GLY A 654 -24.44 -13.55 -7.71
C GLY A 654 -25.03 -14.95 -7.98
N TRP A 655 -25.09 -15.81 -6.97
CA TRP A 655 -25.74 -17.12 -7.06
C TRP A 655 -27.26 -17.05 -6.93
N THR A 656 -27.76 -15.95 -6.39
CA THR A 656 -29.18 -15.72 -6.16
C THR A 656 -29.67 -14.46 -6.86
N ASP A 657 -30.98 -14.32 -6.95
CA ASP A 657 -31.65 -13.12 -7.42
C ASP A 657 -32.63 -12.60 -6.36
N TYR A 658 -33.31 -11.52 -6.70
CA TYR A 658 -34.32 -10.89 -5.84
C TYR A 658 -35.52 -11.80 -5.53
N ASN A 659 -35.68 -12.96 -6.18
CA ASN A 659 -36.76 -13.92 -5.92
C ASN A 659 -36.42 -14.97 -4.87
N ALA A 660 -35.14 -15.14 -4.51
CA ALA A 660 -34.69 -16.17 -3.58
C ALA A 660 -35.46 -16.12 -2.24
N ASN A 661 -36.01 -17.26 -1.81
CA ASN A 661 -36.78 -17.36 -0.57
C ASN A 661 -35.90 -17.94 0.55
N MET A 662 -35.38 -17.05 1.39
CA MET A 662 -34.44 -17.43 2.44
C MET A 662 -35.12 -18.05 3.68
N PHE A 663 -36.43 -17.88 3.85
CA PHE A 663 -37.18 -18.60 4.89
C PHE A 663 -37.22 -20.11 4.61
N ASN A 664 -37.40 -20.49 3.33
CA ASN A 664 -37.30 -21.88 2.92
C ASN A 664 -35.86 -22.38 3.03
N HIS A 665 -34.90 -21.55 2.60
CA HIS A 665 -33.48 -21.90 2.61
C HIS A 665 -32.99 -22.35 4.00
N ILE A 666 -33.24 -21.57 5.05
CA ILE A 666 -32.83 -21.94 6.41
C ILE A 666 -33.57 -23.19 6.92
N ALA A 667 -34.84 -23.37 6.55
CA ALA A 667 -35.65 -24.50 7.02
C ALA A 667 -35.18 -25.86 6.45
N TYR A 668 -34.60 -25.85 5.24
CA TYR A 668 -34.16 -27.07 4.53
C TYR A 668 -32.63 -27.27 4.52
N GLY A 669 -31.87 -26.42 5.21
CA GLY A 669 -30.42 -26.58 5.35
C GLY A 669 -30.05 -27.87 6.10
N ASN A 670 -29.27 -28.77 5.47
CA ASN A 670 -28.89 -30.07 6.01
C ASN A 670 -27.54 -30.05 6.75
N LEU A 671 -27.58 -29.81 8.07
CA LEU A 671 -26.57 -30.03 9.13
C LEU A 671 -27.33 -30.00 10.48
N PRO A 672 -26.72 -30.27 11.66
CA PRO A 672 -27.30 -29.82 12.93
C PRO A 672 -27.56 -28.31 12.84
N ASN A 673 -28.83 -27.95 12.61
CA ASN A 673 -29.21 -26.61 12.21
C ASN A 673 -29.55 -25.80 13.46
N TYR A 674 -28.53 -25.57 14.30
CA TYR A 674 -28.66 -24.85 15.56
C TYR A 674 -29.28 -23.45 15.37
N TYR A 675 -29.04 -22.84 14.22
CA TYR A 675 -29.52 -21.50 13.88
C TYR A 675 -31.01 -21.50 13.59
N ASN A 676 -31.48 -22.48 12.82
CA ASN A 676 -32.92 -22.71 12.62
C ASN A 676 -33.58 -23.15 13.93
N ASP A 677 -32.92 -23.98 14.74
CA ASP A 677 -33.42 -24.36 16.05
C ASP A 677 -33.64 -23.13 16.94
N ILE A 678 -32.67 -22.21 17.02
CA ILE A 678 -32.82 -20.94 17.74
C ILE A 678 -33.99 -20.15 17.15
N TYR A 679 -33.98 -19.93 15.83
CA TYR A 679 -34.98 -19.12 15.13
C TYR A 679 -36.40 -19.64 15.32
N MET A 680 -36.64 -20.91 15.03
CA MET A 680 -37.97 -21.53 15.10
C MET A 680 -38.50 -21.65 16.53
N ASN A 681 -37.63 -21.76 17.54
CA ASN A 681 -38.07 -21.78 18.94
C ASN A 681 -38.36 -20.38 19.47
N LEU A 682 -37.54 -19.38 19.15
CA LEU A 682 -37.83 -17.99 19.52
C LEU A 682 -39.13 -17.48 18.89
N LEU A 683 -39.42 -17.86 17.64
CA LEU A 683 -40.67 -17.49 16.96
C LEU A 683 -41.95 -18.12 17.55
N GLN A 684 -41.82 -19.09 18.46
CA GLN A 684 -42.98 -19.61 19.20
C GLN A 684 -43.42 -18.64 20.32
N ASP A 685 -42.53 -17.78 20.78
CA ASP A 685 -42.88 -16.67 21.67
C ASP A 685 -43.58 -15.57 20.87
N SER A 686 -44.82 -15.25 21.26
CA SER A 686 -45.64 -14.28 20.52
C SER A 686 -45.06 -12.86 20.54
N ILE A 687 -44.34 -12.47 21.60
CA ILE A 687 -43.71 -11.15 21.72
C ILE A 687 -42.54 -11.07 20.75
N TYR A 688 -41.67 -12.08 20.73
CA TYR A 688 -40.54 -12.14 19.81
C TYR A 688 -41.00 -12.25 18.36
N LYS A 689 -42.02 -13.07 18.06
CA LYS A 689 -42.58 -13.17 16.70
C LYS A 689 -43.10 -11.82 16.21
N LYS A 690 -43.88 -11.12 17.03
CA LYS A 690 -44.38 -9.77 16.73
C LYS A 690 -43.21 -8.80 16.48
N TYR A 691 -42.22 -8.80 17.38
CA TYR A 691 -41.02 -7.98 17.27
C TYR A 691 -40.26 -8.28 15.97
N PHE A 692 -40.00 -9.54 15.65
CA PHE A 692 -39.23 -9.95 14.47
C PHE A 692 -39.91 -9.46 13.17
N ILE A 693 -41.22 -9.67 13.03
CA ILE A 693 -41.98 -9.24 11.85
C ILE A 693 -41.96 -7.72 11.71
N ASN A 694 -42.21 -6.99 12.80
CA ASN A 694 -42.18 -5.53 12.77
C ASN A 694 -40.77 -4.98 12.56
N ARG A 695 -39.74 -5.58 13.16
CA ARG A 695 -38.34 -5.19 12.95
C ARG A 695 -37.90 -5.44 11.51
N PHE A 696 -38.38 -6.51 10.87
CA PHE A 696 -38.16 -6.74 9.44
C PHE A 696 -38.83 -5.63 8.61
N ALA A 697 -40.08 -5.28 8.91
CA ALA A 697 -40.76 -4.15 8.27
C ALA A 697 -39.99 -2.83 8.47
N ASP A 698 -39.51 -2.56 9.69
CA ASP A 698 -38.73 -1.38 10.04
C ASP A 698 -37.46 -1.27 9.21
N LEU A 699 -36.66 -2.35 9.13
CA LEU A 699 -35.44 -2.37 8.31
C LEU A 699 -35.76 -2.22 6.81
N MET A 700 -36.87 -2.78 6.31
CA MET A 700 -37.30 -2.56 4.92
C MET A 700 -37.79 -1.13 4.63
N ASN A 701 -38.32 -0.44 5.64
CA ASN A 701 -38.75 0.95 5.54
C ASN A 701 -37.61 1.95 5.80
N THR A 702 -36.45 1.49 6.28
CA THR A 702 -35.27 2.32 6.62
C THR A 702 -34.02 1.82 5.90
N THR A 703 -33.30 0.87 6.49
CA THR A 703 -32.02 0.32 6.01
C THR A 703 -32.08 -0.18 4.56
N PHE A 704 -33.10 -0.95 4.20
CA PHE A 704 -33.27 -1.49 2.84
C PHE A 704 -34.18 -0.62 1.96
N HIS A 705 -34.43 0.63 2.36
CA HIS A 705 -35.16 1.58 1.54
C HIS A 705 -34.22 2.22 0.49
N PRO A 706 -34.67 2.47 -0.75
CA PRO A 706 -33.83 3.08 -1.80
C PRO A 706 -33.16 4.40 -1.38
N ASN A 707 -33.85 5.23 -0.60
CA ASN A 707 -33.30 6.49 -0.08
C ASN A 707 -32.09 6.29 0.84
N HIS A 708 -31.87 5.09 1.39
CA HIS A 708 -30.73 4.77 2.23
C HIS A 708 -29.62 4.07 1.44
N TYR A 709 -29.93 2.97 0.73
CA TYR A 709 -28.88 2.18 0.09
C TYR A 709 -28.34 2.80 -1.20
N LEU A 710 -29.14 3.54 -1.99
CA LEU A 710 -28.68 4.11 -3.26
C LEU A 710 -27.56 5.15 -3.06
N PRO A 711 -27.67 6.09 -2.09
CA PRO A 711 -26.55 6.98 -1.77
C PRO A 711 -25.27 6.23 -1.40
N ILE A 712 -25.36 5.16 -0.61
CA ILE A 712 -24.20 4.35 -0.19
C ILE A 712 -23.54 3.68 -1.40
N ILE A 713 -24.33 3.00 -2.26
CA ILE A 713 -23.82 2.34 -3.47
C ILE A 713 -23.12 3.35 -4.38
N ASN A 714 -23.76 4.49 -4.64
CA ASN A 714 -23.21 5.51 -5.52
C ASN A 714 -21.95 6.16 -4.93
N GLN A 715 -21.93 6.44 -3.63
CA GLN A 715 -20.76 6.98 -2.96
C GLN A 715 -19.56 6.03 -3.08
N MET A 716 -19.72 4.76 -2.74
CA MET A 716 -18.63 3.77 -2.79
C MET A 716 -18.16 3.49 -4.22
N TYR A 717 -19.06 3.50 -5.20
CA TYR A 717 -18.69 3.42 -6.62
C TYR A 717 -17.85 4.61 -7.06
N ASN A 718 -18.30 5.83 -6.75
CA ASN A 718 -17.59 7.06 -7.14
C ASN A 718 -16.25 7.23 -6.42
N GLU A 719 -16.12 6.73 -5.18
CA GLU A 719 -14.89 6.75 -4.41
C GLU A 719 -13.78 5.93 -5.08
N LEU A 720 -14.12 4.75 -5.63
CA LEU A 720 -13.17 3.86 -6.28
C LEU A 720 -12.98 4.13 -7.78
N LEU A 721 -13.97 4.72 -8.46
CA LEU A 721 -13.97 4.91 -9.90
C LEU A 721 -12.68 5.55 -10.46
N PRO A 722 -12.05 6.56 -9.82
CA PRO A 722 -10.79 7.15 -10.30
C PRO A 722 -9.60 6.18 -10.29
N GLU A 723 -9.62 5.18 -9.41
CA GLU A 723 -8.53 4.24 -9.17
C GLU A 723 -8.62 2.98 -10.05
N MET A 724 -9.85 2.62 -10.44
CA MET A 724 -10.12 1.40 -11.21
C MET A 724 -9.40 1.31 -12.56
N PRO A 725 -9.17 2.39 -13.34
CA PRO A 725 -8.41 2.28 -14.59
C PRO A 725 -7.02 1.68 -14.39
N ARG A 726 -6.30 2.10 -13.34
CA ARG A 726 -4.96 1.58 -13.03
C ARG A 726 -5.01 0.13 -12.52
N HIS A 727 -6.02 -0.21 -11.73
CA HIS A 727 -6.26 -1.59 -11.30
C HIS A 727 -6.49 -2.51 -12.52
N PHE A 728 -7.36 -2.14 -13.45
CA PHE A 728 -7.62 -2.95 -14.66
C PHE A 728 -6.42 -3.01 -15.59
N GLN A 729 -5.68 -1.91 -15.74
CA GLN A 729 -4.44 -1.89 -16.51
C GLN A 729 -3.42 -2.92 -15.97
N LEU A 730 -3.29 -3.03 -14.64
CA LEU A 730 -2.40 -3.99 -14.01
C LEU A 730 -2.86 -5.44 -14.23
N TRP A 731 -4.13 -5.73 -13.98
CA TRP A 731 -4.60 -7.11 -13.87
C TRP A 731 -5.15 -7.72 -15.16
N THR A 732 -5.64 -6.91 -16.11
CA THR A 732 -6.20 -7.39 -17.38
C THR A 732 -5.56 -6.76 -18.60
N GLY A 733 -4.99 -5.56 -18.48
CA GLY A 733 -4.57 -4.74 -19.62
C GLY A 733 -5.72 -4.18 -20.45
N ASP A 734 -6.99 -4.47 -20.08
CA ASP A 734 -8.20 -4.01 -20.75
C ASP A 734 -8.99 -3.09 -19.82
N VAL A 735 -8.60 -1.81 -19.84
CA VAL A 735 -9.23 -0.76 -19.02
C VAL A 735 -10.69 -0.54 -19.41
N ALA A 736 -11.01 -0.54 -20.71
CA ALA A 736 -12.35 -0.23 -21.20
C ALA A 736 -13.34 -1.36 -20.83
N GLY A 737 -12.97 -2.63 -21.05
CA GLY A 737 -13.78 -3.77 -20.66
C GLY A 737 -13.93 -3.91 -19.15
N GLY A 738 -12.85 -3.65 -18.39
CA GLY A 738 -12.88 -3.60 -16.93
C GLY A 738 -13.87 -2.57 -16.38
N LEU A 739 -13.79 -1.32 -16.85
CA LEU A 739 -14.71 -0.25 -16.44
C LEU A 739 -16.17 -0.53 -16.84
N ALA A 740 -16.39 -1.12 -18.02
CA ALA A 740 -17.73 -1.53 -18.44
C ALA A 740 -18.30 -2.62 -17.52
N ASN A 741 -17.49 -3.62 -17.15
CA ASN A 741 -17.89 -4.65 -16.18
C ASN A 741 -18.20 -4.02 -14.81
N TYR A 742 -17.33 -3.15 -14.32
CA TYR A 742 -17.49 -2.44 -13.04
C TYR A 742 -18.82 -1.67 -12.96
N PHE A 743 -19.16 -0.93 -14.01
CA PHE A 743 -20.44 -0.25 -14.13
C PHE A 743 -21.63 -1.24 -14.16
N ASN A 744 -21.54 -2.29 -14.99
CA ASN A 744 -22.61 -3.29 -15.11
C ASN A 744 -22.89 -4.03 -13.80
N GLN A 745 -21.86 -4.33 -13.00
CA GLN A 745 -22.02 -4.96 -11.69
C GLN A 745 -22.75 -4.05 -10.70
N LYS A 746 -22.41 -2.75 -10.70
CA LYS A 746 -23.12 -1.75 -9.89
C LYS A 746 -24.60 -1.66 -10.28
N GLU A 747 -24.91 -1.58 -11.58
CA GLU A 747 -26.29 -1.53 -12.06
C GLU A 747 -27.07 -2.82 -11.76
N SER A 748 -26.40 -3.98 -11.82
CA SER A 748 -26.99 -5.27 -11.43
C SER A 748 -27.45 -5.26 -9.98
N ILE A 749 -26.62 -4.79 -9.04
CA ILE A 749 -27.00 -4.70 -7.60
C ILE A 749 -28.20 -3.75 -7.42
N VAL A 750 -28.15 -2.57 -8.05
CA VAL A 750 -29.24 -1.58 -7.98
C VAL A 750 -30.56 -2.19 -8.46
N TYR A 751 -30.54 -2.92 -9.58
CA TYR A 751 -31.70 -3.62 -10.10
C TYR A 751 -32.22 -4.68 -9.13
N GLN A 752 -31.34 -5.51 -8.56
CA GLN A 752 -31.72 -6.56 -7.61
C GLN A 752 -32.36 -5.96 -6.35
N PHE A 753 -31.77 -4.89 -5.81
CA PHE A 753 -32.25 -4.23 -4.59
C PHE A 753 -33.61 -3.55 -4.81
N ALA A 754 -33.80 -2.90 -5.95
CA ALA A 754 -35.06 -2.25 -6.30
C ALA A 754 -36.25 -3.23 -6.35
N ASN A 755 -35.99 -4.49 -6.76
CA ASN A 755 -37.02 -5.52 -6.89
C ASN A 755 -37.16 -6.42 -5.65
N ARG A 756 -36.24 -6.33 -4.67
CA ARG A 756 -36.19 -7.26 -3.53
C ARG A 756 -37.32 -7.06 -2.53
N SER A 757 -37.55 -5.83 -2.07
CA SER A 757 -38.50 -5.55 -0.98
C SER A 757 -39.95 -5.97 -1.29
N PRO A 758 -40.51 -5.74 -2.51
CA PRO A 758 -41.83 -6.27 -2.86
C PRO A 758 -41.94 -7.79 -2.73
N VAL A 759 -40.92 -8.54 -3.15
CA VAL A 759 -40.91 -10.00 -3.07
C VAL A 759 -40.80 -10.48 -1.63
N VAL A 760 -39.85 -9.94 -0.86
CA VAL A 760 -39.64 -10.34 0.54
C VAL A 760 -40.88 -10.06 1.39
N ARG A 761 -41.61 -8.96 1.14
CA ARG A 761 -42.89 -8.69 1.82
C ARG A 761 -43.92 -9.80 1.56
N GLN A 762 -44.03 -10.31 0.33
CA GLN A 762 -44.94 -11.42 0.04
C GLN A 762 -44.47 -12.74 0.66
N GLN A 763 -43.16 -12.97 0.71
CA GLN A 763 -42.59 -14.12 1.41
C GLN A 763 -42.93 -14.07 2.91
N ILE A 764 -42.76 -12.93 3.58
CA ILE A 764 -43.17 -12.71 4.98
C ILE A 764 -44.65 -13.02 5.18
N VAL A 765 -45.53 -12.49 4.31
CA VAL A 765 -46.97 -12.78 4.36
C VAL A 765 -47.24 -14.29 4.34
N SER A 766 -46.63 -15.00 3.39
CA SER A 766 -46.80 -16.45 3.24
C SER A 766 -46.22 -17.25 4.43
N THR A 767 -45.04 -16.88 4.92
CA THR A 767 -44.32 -17.60 5.98
C THR A 767 -45.01 -17.48 7.32
N PHE A 768 -45.55 -16.30 7.64
CA PHE A 768 -46.16 -16.04 8.95
C PHE A 768 -47.69 -16.13 8.97
N GLY A 769 -48.31 -16.41 7.83
CA GLY A 769 -49.77 -16.51 7.70
C GLY A 769 -50.48 -15.18 7.87
N LEU A 770 -49.88 -14.10 7.38
CA LEU A 770 -50.45 -12.74 7.42
C LEU A 770 -51.43 -12.56 6.26
N VAL A 771 -52.23 -11.49 6.29
CA VAL A 771 -53.26 -11.25 5.27
C VAL A 771 -52.66 -10.55 4.04
N LYS A 772 -52.00 -9.40 4.24
CA LYS A 772 -51.42 -8.57 3.17
C LYS A 772 -50.52 -7.48 3.76
N PRO A 773 -49.60 -6.90 2.96
CA PRO A 773 -48.97 -5.64 3.31
C PRO A 773 -49.99 -4.48 3.32
N VAL A 774 -49.78 -3.50 4.18
CA VAL A 774 -50.58 -2.28 4.31
C VAL A 774 -49.68 -1.05 4.46
N ASP A 775 -50.08 0.08 3.88
CA ASP A 775 -49.36 1.34 4.00
C ASP A 775 -49.82 2.09 5.26
N VAL A 776 -48.86 2.49 6.09
CA VAL A 776 -49.08 3.27 7.30
C VAL A 776 -48.48 4.64 7.07
N THR A 777 -49.33 5.67 7.03
CA THR A 777 -48.85 7.05 6.88
C THR A 777 -49.05 7.83 8.18
N LEU A 778 -47.97 8.38 8.73
CA LEU A 778 -47.92 9.07 10.01
C LEU A 778 -47.90 10.58 9.81
N TYR A 779 -48.67 11.33 10.60
CA TYR A 779 -48.75 12.78 10.60
C TYR A 779 -48.81 13.33 12.04
N ALA A 780 -48.22 14.50 12.25
CA ALA A 780 -48.42 15.30 13.47
C ALA A 780 -49.18 16.59 13.14
N ALA A 781 -50.17 16.93 13.96
CA ALA A 781 -50.98 18.14 13.82
C ALA A 781 -50.97 18.97 15.13
N PRO A 782 -50.50 20.24 15.13
CA PRO A 782 -49.84 20.91 14.00
C PRO A 782 -48.48 20.27 13.65
N PRO A 783 -47.93 20.53 12.45
CA PRO A 783 -46.60 20.04 12.09
C PRO A 783 -45.55 20.41 13.14
N GLN A 784 -44.62 19.49 13.42
CA GLN A 784 -43.56 19.62 14.44
C GLN A 784 -44.04 19.70 15.90
N ALA A 785 -45.33 19.52 16.19
CA ALA A 785 -45.83 19.48 17.59
C ALA A 785 -45.38 18.23 18.37
N GLY A 786 -44.92 17.21 17.66
CA GLY A 786 -44.42 15.97 18.21
C GLY A 786 -43.82 15.08 17.13
N TYR A 787 -43.32 13.93 17.55
CA TYR A 787 -42.89 12.84 16.68
C TYR A 787 -43.72 11.60 16.98
N ILE A 788 -43.68 10.62 16.07
CA ILE A 788 -44.37 9.35 16.24
C ILE A 788 -43.33 8.25 16.16
N LYS A 789 -43.20 7.46 17.23
CA LYS A 789 -42.45 6.20 17.20
C LYS A 789 -43.37 5.12 16.64
N ILE A 790 -42.90 4.34 15.68
CA ILE A 790 -43.61 3.17 15.17
C ILE A 790 -42.69 1.95 15.28
N SER A 791 -43.16 0.90 15.94
CA SER A 791 -42.37 -0.28 16.26
C SER A 791 -41.03 0.10 16.92
N THR A 792 -39.90 -0.07 16.22
CA THR A 792 -38.56 0.18 16.75
C THR A 792 -37.92 1.46 16.20
N ILE A 793 -38.63 2.22 15.36
CA ILE A 793 -38.07 3.38 14.65
C ILE A 793 -38.84 4.67 14.97
N VAL A 794 -38.13 5.78 14.88
CA VAL A 794 -38.69 7.13 14.80
C VAL A 794 -38.36 7.65 13.41
N PRO A 795 -39.36 7.94 12.55
CA PRO A 795 -39.10 8.54 11.25
C PRO A 795 -38.40 9.90 11.36
N ASP A 796 -37.44 10.15 10.47
CA ASP A 796 -36.65 11.40 10.46
C ASP A 796 -37.51 12.65 10.19
N SER A 797 -38.66 12.47 9.55
CA SER A 797 -39.59 13.56 9.25
C SER A 797 -41.03 13.05 9.16
N LEU A 798 -42.00 13.95 9.37
CA LEU A 798 -43.41 13.70 9.13
C LEU A 798 -43.94 14.69 8.06
N PRO A 799 -44.81 14.26 7.14
CA PRO A 799 -45.38 12.92 7.09
C PRO A 799 -44.41 11.84 6.61
N TRP A 800 -44.64 10.61 7.09
CA TRP A 800 -43.86 9.44 6.72
C TRP A 800 -44.78 8.30 6.35
N THR A 801 -44.45 7.55 5.29
CA THR A 801 -45.18 6.34 4.88
C THR A 801 -44.24 5.14 4.92
N GLY A 802 -44.66 4.07 5.59
CA GLY A 802 -44.00 2.78 5.60
C GLY A 802 -44.99 1.64 5.39
N VAL A 803 -44.48 0.44 5.08
CA VAL A 803 -45.30 -0.74 4.87
C VAL A 803 -45.18 -1.69 6.05
N TYR A 804 -46.33 -2.09 6.62
CA TYR A 804 -46.47 -3.10 7.68
C TYR A 804 -47.44 -4.19 7.21
N PHE A 805 -47.84 -5.11 8.10
CA PHE A 805 -48.61 -6.30 7.72
C PHE A 805 -49.90 -6.45 8.51
N ASP A 806 -51.02 -6.61 7.80
CA ASP A 806 -52.28 -7.04 8.39
C ASP A 806 -52.16 -8.49 8.89
N GLY A 807 -52.43 -8.71 10.17
CA GLY A 807 -52.22 -9.95 10.90
C GLY A 807 -51.08 -9.87 11.92
N ASN A 808 -50.28 -8.80 11.94
CA ASN A 808 -49.25 -8.56 12.95
C ASN A 808 -49.42 -7.18 13.60
N PRO A 809 -49.84 -7.10 14.88
CA PRO A 809 -49.99 -5.81 15.55
C PRO A 809 -48.70 -5.00 15.57
N VAL A 810 -48.81 -3.69 15.35
CA VAL A 810 -47.71 -2.73 15.41
C VAL A 810 -48.01 -1.66 16.46
N GLU A 811 -46.99 -1.33 17.26
CA GLU A 811 -47.09 -0.26 18.24
C GLU A 811 -46.81 1.10 17.57
N ILE A 812 -47.70 2.07 17.77
CA ILE A 812 -47.58 3.45 17.30
C ILE A 812 -47.73 4.38 18.49
N THR A 813 -46.70 5.14 18.81
CA THR A 813 -46.66 6.02 19.98
C THR A 813 -46.45 7.47 19.55
N ALA A 814 -47.45 8.32 19.80
CA ALA A 814 -47.34 9.76 19.66
C ALA A 814 -46.59 10.36 20.87
N VAL A 815 -45.52 11.10 20.60
CA VAL A 815 -44.73 11.77 21.63
C VAL A 815 -44.68 13.27 21.34
N ALA A 816 -45.14 14.07 22.31
CA ALA A 816 -45.18 15.51 22.16
C ALA A 816 -43.79 16.13 22.30
N ASN A 817 -43.49 17.13 21.47
CA ASN A 817 -42.32 17.99 21.65
C ASN A 817 -42.58 18.97 22.81
N PRO A 818 -41.53 19.59 23.38
CA PRO A 818 -41.68 20.53 24.50
C PRO A 818 -42.71 21.64 24.21
N GLY A 819 -43.60 21.88 25.17
CA GLY A 819 -44.69 22.87 25.09
C GLY A 819 -45.99 22.35 24.46
N TYR A 820 -45.98 21.13 23.92
CA TYR A 820 -47.16 20.44 23.41
C TYR A 820 -47.59 19.27 24.32
N THR A 821 -48.85 18.88 24.19
CA THR A 821 -49.44 17.69 24.81
C THR A 821 -50.20 16.91 23.75
N PHE A 822 -50.03 15.59 23.73
CA PHE A 822 -50.86 14.73 22.87
C PHE A 822 -52.32 14.78 23.35
N LYS A 823 -53.26 14.97 22.41
CA LYS A 823 -54.68 15.09 22.71
C LYS A 823 -55.45 13.85 22.27
N TYR A 824 -55.39 13.52 20.99
CA TYR A 824 -56.05 12.35 20.42
C TYR A 824 -55.49 12.00 19.03
N TRP A 825 -55.81 10.80 18.55
CA TRP A 825 -55.64 10.40 17.16
C TRP A 825 -56.89 10.74 16.34
N ASP A 826 -56.72 11.44 15.22
CA ASP A 826 -57.84 11.79 14.34
C ASP A 826 -58.56 10.55 13.78
N ASN A 827 -59.76 10.74 13.20
CA ASN A 827 -60.61 9.65 12.74
C ASN A 827 -59.88 8.69 11.77
N ASN A 828 -59.65 7.47 12.24
CA ASN A 828 -59.03 6.38 11.49
C ASN A 828 -59.74 5.06 11.84
N SER A 829 -60.18 4.31 10.82
CA SER A 829 -60.94 3.07 10.99
C SER A 829 -60.17 1.93 11.67
N ASN A 830 -58.83 2.02 11.72
CA ASN A 830 -58.00 1.04 12.42
C ASN A 830 -57.90 1.33 13.92
N ILE A 831 -58.35 2.50 14.39
CA ILE A 831 -58.26 2.91 15.80
C ILE A 831 -59.65 2.76 16.45
N PRO A 832 -59.82 1.86 17.43
CA PRO A 832 -61.05 1.78 18.21
C PRO A 832 -61.36 3.12 18.90
N ASP A 833 -62.63 3.53 18.93
CA ASP A 833 -63.03 4.80 19.54
C ASP A 833 -62.55 4.95 21.00
N SER A 834 -62.49 3.85 21.75
CA SER A 834 -62.01 3.80 23.14
C SER A 834 -60.51 4.08 23.30
N LEU A 835 -59.73 4.05 22.22
CA LEU A 835 -58.27 4.24 22.24
C LEU A 835 -57.84 5.57 21.59
N LYS A 836 -58.78 6.39 21.09
CA LYS A 836 -58.44 7.64 20.38
C LYS A 836 -57.62 8.61 21.24
N GLU A 837 -57.83 8.65 22.55
CA GLU A 837 -57.09 9.52 23.48
C GLU A 837 -55.85 8.83 24.08
N THR A 838 -55.53 7.60 23.66
CA THR A 838 -54.35 6.86 24.11
C THR A 838 -53.15 7.16 23.19
N ALA A 839 -52.07 7.70 23.76
CA ALA A 839 -50.89 8.10 22.99
C ALA A 839 -50.13 6.93 22.35
N SER A 840 -50.06 5.77 23.02
CA SER A 840 -49.50 4.53 22.46
C SER A 840 -50.62 3.56 22.09
N LEU A 841 -50.59 3.10 20.84
CA LEU A 841 -51.57 2.22 20.24
C LEU A 841 -50.87 0.94 19.78
N ASP A 842 -51.27 -0.22 20.30
CA ASP A 842 -50.86 -1.51 19.77
C ASP A 842 -51.98 -2.12 18.91
N LEU A 843 -51.86 -2.01 17.58
CA LEU A 843 -52.97 -2.24 16.67
C LEU A 843 -52.62 -3.19 15.54
N ASN A 844 -53.55 -4.09 15.22
CA ASN A 844 -53.56 -4.74 13.92
C ASN A 844 -54.10 -3.76 12.86
N ILE A 845 -53.27 -3.36 11.91
CA ILE A 845 -53.67 -2.42 10.85
C ILE A 845 -54.18 -3.23 9.65
N ALA A 846 -55.50 -3.33 9.51
CA ALA A 846 -56.13 -4.15 8.46
C ALA A 846 -56.23 -3.43 7.11
N THR A 847 -56.18 -2.10 7.13
CA THR A 847 -56.36 -1.25 5.94
C THR A 847 -55.35 -0.12 5.93
N SER A 848 -54.73 0.12 4.77
CA SER A 848 -53.83 1.26 4.58
C SER A 848 -54.52 2.56 4.99
N SER A 849 -53.88 3.36 5.84
CA SER A 849 -54.54 4.52 6.45
C SER A 849 -53.56 5.59 6.94
N PHE A 850 -54.13 6.75 7.26
CA PHE A 850 -53.45 7.90 7.85
C PHE A 850 -53.63 7.90 9.36
N PHE A 851 -52.53 7.94 10.10
CA PHE A 851 -52.50 8.09 11.55
C PHE A 851 -52.04 9.50 11.87
N ILE A 852 -53.00 10.37 12.21
CA ILE A 852 -52.75 11.77 12.53
C ILE A 852 -52.79 11.93 14.05
N ALA A 853 -51.63 12.15 14.67
CA ALA A 853 -51.53 12.51 16.07
C ALA A 853 -51.83 14.00 16.23
N VAL A 854 -52.92 14.32 16.94
CA VAL A 854 -53.33 15.69 17.23
C VAL A 854 -52.77 16.10 18.59
N PHE A 855 -52.02 17.19 18.58
CA PHE A 855 -51.41 17.81 19.75
C PHE A 855 -52.05 19.18 20.00
N GLU A 856 -52.03 19.62 21.25
CA GLU A 856 -52.39 20.98 21.65
C GLU A 856 -51.24 21.63 22.43
N GLY A 857 -51.21 22.96 22.43
CA GLY A 857 -50.14 23.73 23.04
C GLY A 857 -49.38 24.59 22.03
N VAL A 858 -48.26 25.13 22.48
CA VAL A 858 -47.37 25.98 21.67
C VAL A 858 -45.94 25.55 21.93
N LYS A 859 -45.09 25.62 20.89
CA LYS A 859 -43.69 25.25 20.99
C LYS A 859 -43.02 25.93 22.19
N ALA A 860 -42.33 25.13 22.99
CA ALA A 860 -41.39 25.58 24.02
C ALA A 860 -39.98 25.04 23.71
N ASP A 861 -38.97 25.64 24.34
CA ASP A 861 -37.60 25.13 24.29
C ASP A 861 -37.44 23.96 25.27
N THR A 862 -36.46 23.09 25.02
CA THR A 862 -36.10 22.04 25.99
C THR A 862 -35.51 22.67 27.24
N THR A 863 -36.13 22.41 28.37
CA THR A 863 -35.74 22.92 29.69
C THR A 863 -35.02 21.88 30.54
N LEU A 864 -34.25 21.00 29.89
CA LEU A 864 -33.43 20.00 30.59
C LEU A 864 -32.05 20.57 30.88
N THR A 865 -31.55 20.30 32.08
CA THR A 865 -30.16 20.53 32.47
C THR A 865 -29.68 19.35 33.31
N LEU A 866 -28.37 19.19 33.44
CA LEU A 866 -27.80 18.38 34.51
C LEU A 866 -27.81 19.20 35.80
N SER A 867 -28.44 18.69 36.85
CA SER A 867 -28.46 19.31 38.18
C SER A 867 -27.37 18.75 39.10
N GLU A 868 -27.03 17.47 38.95
CA GLU A 868 -26.02 16.80 39.78
C GLU A 868 -25.28 15.70 39.01
N ILE A 869 -24.00 15.50 39.35
CA ILE A 869 -23.14 14.45 38.81
C ILE A 869 -22.37 13.83 39.98
N ASN A 870 -22.47 12.52 40.14
CA ASN A 870 -21.67 11.74 41.08
C ASN A 870 -20.82 10.74 40.30
N TYR A 871 -19.65 11.19 39.84
CA TYR A 871 -18.69 10.37 39.09
C TYR A 871 -17.65 9.68 40.01
N ASN A 872 -17.48 10.15 41.25
CA ASN A 872 -16.50 9.63 42.20
C ASN A 872 -17.11 9.40 43.59
N PRO A 873 -17.93 8.34 43.76
CA PRO A 873 -18.60 8.09 45.04
C PRO A 873 -17.60 7.67 46.13
N ASP A 874 -17.82 8.13 47.36
CA ASP A 874 -17.01 7.75 48.53
C ASP A 874 -17.15 6.24 48.84
N ASP A 875 -16.02 5.58 49.15
CA ASP A 875 -15.98 4.13 49.42
C ASP A 875 -16.89 3.69 50.59
N THR A 876 -17.16 4.57 51.55
CA THR A 876 -18.04 4.30 52.70
C THR A 876 -19.51 4.52 52.40
N HIS A 877 -19.85 5.13 51.26
CA HIS A 877 -21.21 5.39 50.80
C HIS A 877 -21.36 5.21 49.27
N ASN A 878 -20.84 4.09 48.76
CA ASN A 878 -20.66 3.89 47.32
C ASN A 878 -21.94 3.42 46.61
N GLY A 879 -22.75 4.36 46.15
CA GLY A 879 -23.93 4.11 45.31
C GLY A 879 -23.62 3.89 43.82
N GLY A 880 -22.36 3.82 43.42
CA GLY A 880 -21.93 3.80 42.01
C GLY A 880 -22.03 5.18 41.34
N ASN A 881 -21.69 5.26 40.04
CA ASN A 881 -21.84 6.51 39.28
C ASN A 881 -23.30 6.82 38.96
N TRP A 882 -23.67 8.10 38.99
CA TRP A 882 -24.98 8.55 38.55
C TRP A 882 -24.99 10.04 38.16
N ILE A 883 -25.97 10.42 37.35
CA ILE A 883 -26.29 11.81 37.01
C ILE A 883 -27.75 12.10 37.35
N GLU A 884 -28.06 13.36 37.62
CA GLU A 884 -29.44 13.84 37.75
C GLU A 884 -29.74 14.84 36.64
N ILE A 885 -30.82 14.58 35.90
CA ILE A 885 -31.36 15.50 34.91
C ILE A 885 -32.54 16.23 35.55
N HIS A 886 -32.47 17.56 35.58
CA HIS A 886 -33.54 18.44 36.03
C HIS A 886 -34.29 19.03 34.83
N ASN A 887 -35.61 18.91 34.85
CA ASN A 887 -36.49 19.69 34.00
C ASN A 887 -36.90 20.97 34.74
N TYR A 888 -36.23 22.09 34.48
CA TYR A 888 -36.56 23.37 35.13
C TYR A 888 -37.75 24.10 34.49
N GLY A 889 -38.37 23.54 33.46
CA GLY A 889 -39.51 24.13 32.75
C GLY A 889 -40.86 23.88 33.41
N ASP A 890 -41.90 24.41 32.79
CA ASP A 890 -43.30 24.33 33.28
C ASP A 890 -44.10 23.19 32.61
N HIS A 891 -43.45 22.36 31.78
CA HIS A 891 -44.07 21.26 31.05
C HIS A 891 -43.33 19.94 31.30
N GLU A 892 -44.05 18.82 31.30
CA GLU A 892 -43.44 17.48 31.33
C GLU A 892 -42.64 17.22 30.04
N ILE A 893 -41.51 16.53 30.15
CA ILE A 893 -40.68 16.12 29.00
C ILE A 893 -40.66 14.59 28.94
N ASN A 894 -41.02 14.04 27.78
CA ASN A 894 -40.98 12.60 27.51
C ASN A 894 -39.70 12.23 26.75
N LEU A 895 -38.96 11.27 27.29
CA LEU A 895 -37.66 10.82 26.80
C LEU A 895 -37.75 9.53 25.94
N THR A 896 -38.94 9.09 25.53
CA THR A 896 -39.11 7.97 24.60
C THR A 896 -38.19 8.11 23.38
N SER A 897 -37.32 7.13 23.13
CA SER A 897 -36.33 7.12 22.04
C SER A 897 -35.21 8.17 22.13
N TRP A 898 -35.04 8.82 23.27
CA TRP A 898 -33.85 9.64 23.53
C TRP A 898 -32.67 8.73 23.88
N THR A 899 -31.45 9.25 23.74
CA THR A 899 -30.24 8.51 24.08
C THR A 899 -29.27 9.36 24.92
N LEU A 900 -28.57 8.69 25.83
CA LEU A 900 -27.52 9.26 26.68
C LEU A 900 -26.18 8.64 26.28
N LYS A 901 -25.14 9.46 26.17
CA LYS A 901 -23.76 9.03 25.89
C LYS A 901 -22.75 9.72 26.81
N SER A 902 -21.59 9.09 27.01
CA SER A 902 -20.42 9.74 27.61
C SER A 902 -19.49 10.30 26.51
N ASN A 903 -18.25 10.69 26.86
CA ASN A 903 -17.21 10.96 25.86
C ASN A 903 -16.71 9.69 25.14
N ASP A 904 -16.96 8.51 25.70
CA ASP A 904 -16.67 7.23 25.09
C ASP A 904 -17.73 6.92 24.03
N PHE A 905 -17.29 6.43 22.88
CA PHE A 905 -18.17 6.09 21.77
C PHE A 905 -19.13 4.94 22.11
N TYR A 906 -18.68 3.95 22.88
CA TYR A 906 -19.45 2.74 23.20
C TYR A 906 -20.55 3.00 24.23
N ASP A 907 -20.43 4.10 24.95
CA ASP A 907 -21.37 4.50 25.97
C ASP A 907 -22.64 5.01 25.31
N LEU A 908 -23.64 4.14 25.25
CA LEU A 908 -24.97 4.44 24.74
C LEU A 908 -26.02 3.83 25.66
N PHE A 909 -26.87 4.68 26.19
CA PHE A 909 -28.05 4.29 26.95
C PHE A 909 -29.29 4.84 26.27
N GLU A 910 -30.13 3.93 25.76
CA GLU A 910 -31.46 4.29 25.25
C GLU A 910 -32.44 4.37 26.41
N PHE A 911 -33.16 5.49 26.52
CA PHE A 911 -34.16 5.65 27.55
C PHE A 911 -35.32 4.67 27.33
N PRO A 912 -35.80 3.97 28.37
CA PRO A 912 -37.00 3.16 28.27
C PRO A 912 -38.18 4.00 27.78
N ASP A 913 -39.03 3.41 26.93
CA ASP A 913 -40.22 4.08 26.44
C ASP A 913 -41.09 4.58 27.61
N HIS A 914 -41.69 5.75 27.42
CA HIS A 914 -42.52 6.45 28.40
C HIS A 914 -41.77 6.99 29.63
N THR A 915 -40.44 6.98 29.63
CA THR A 915 -39.67 7.72 30.63
C THR A 915 -39.99 9.20 30.54
N LYS A 916 -40.40 9.79 31.66
CA LYS A 916 -40.86 11.19 31.72
C LYS A 916 -40.19 11.92 32.87
N ILE A 917 -39.89 13.20 32.65
CA ILE A 917 -39.48 14.14 33.69
C ILE A 917 -40.59 15.18 33.86
N PRO A 918 -41.34 15.16 34.99
CA PRO A 918 -42.38 16.15 35.26
C PRO A 918 -41.84 17.58 35.21
N ALA A 919 -42.73 18.56 35.03
CA ALA A 919 -42.38 19.98 35.19
C ALA A 919 -41.74 20.23 36.56
N LYS A 920 -40.63 20.97 36.58
CA LYS A 920 -39.78 21.18 37.78
C LYS A 920 -39.20 19.92 38.42
N GLY A 921 -39.37 18.75 37.80
CA GLY A 921 -38.98 17.44 38.33
C GLY A 921 -37.57 17.02 37.94
N HIS A 922 -37.06 15.98 38.60
CA HIS A 922 -35.71 15.44 38.42
C HIS A 922 -35.80 13.95 38.09
N LEU A 923 -34.86 13.45 37.28
CA LEU A 923 -34.68 12.03 36.99
C LEU A 923 -33.22 11.66 37.22
N VAL A 924 -32.98 10.65 38.05
CA VAL A 924 -31.65 10.09 38.27
C VAL A 924 -31.39 8.98 37.26
N ILE A 925 -30.19 8.96 36.68
CA ILE A 925 -29.72 7.91 35.80
C ILE A 925 -28.47 7.30 36.42
N ALA A 926 -28.58 6.03 36.84
CA ALA A 926 -27.53 5.31 37.55
C ALA A 926 -26.77 4.33 36.64
N GLN A 927 -25.45 4.29 36.80
CA GLN A 927 -24.58 3.29 36.18
C GLN A 927 -24.97 1.88 36.58
N ASN A 928 -25.17 1.67 37.88
CA ASN A 928 -25.61 0.40 38.45
C ASN A 928 -26.84 0.63 39.31
N LEU A 929 -28.01 0.33 38.75
CA LEU A 929 -29.29 0.59 39.39
C LEU A 929 -29.42 -0.16 40.73
N SER A 930 -28.98 -1.42 40.80
CA SER A 930 -29.06 -2.22 42.04
C SER A 930 -28.15 -1.68 43.13
N GLN A 931 -26.93 -1.24 42.78
CA GLN A 931 -26.00 -0.62 43.73
C GLN A 931 -26.53 0.72 44.23
N PHE A 932 -27.00 1.57 43.32
CA PHE A 932 -27.58 2.87 43.64
C PHE A 932 -28.76 2.73 44.60
N MET A 933 -29.73 1.86 44.31
CA MET A 933 -30.89 1.62 45.18
C MET A 933 -30.50 1.03 46.54
N GLY A 934 -29.37 0.32 46.64
CA GLY A 934 -28.85 -0.18 47.91
C GLY A 934 -28.40 0.93 48.87
N VAL A 935 -27.96 2.06 48.33
CA VAL A 935 -27.46 3.22 49.09
C VAL A 935 -28.54 4.32 49.22
N TYR A 936 -29.31 4.56 48.15
CA TYR A 936 -30.35 5.58 48.06
C TYR A 936 -31.76 4.96 47.85
N PRO A 937 -32.26 4.12 48.77
CA PRO A 937 -33.51 3.37 48.58
C PRO A 937 -34.78 4.24 48.50
N ASN A 938 -34.70 5.50 48.91
CA ASN A 938 -35.83 6.44 48.90
C ASN A 938 -35.94 7.23 47.58
N VAL A 939 -34.95 7.14 46.69
CA VAL A 939 -35.00 7.80 45.37
C VAL A 939 -35.81 6.90 44.44
N THR A 940 -37.05 7.29 44.15
CA THR A 940 -37.97 6.48 43.33
C THR A 940 -37.94 6.83 41.85
N ASN A 941 -37.51 8.04 41.48
CA ASN A 941 -37.39 8.45 40.09
C ASN A 941 -35.96 8.24 39.58
N VAL A 942 -35.58 6.96 39.48
CA VAL A 942 -34.26 6.53 39.03
C VAL A 942 -34.40 5.45 37.96
N ILE A 943 -33.57 5.55 36.92
CA ILE A 943 -33.44 4.54 35.87
C ILE A 943 -31.98 4.12 35.70
N GLY A 944 -31.79 3.03 34.97
CA GLY A 944 -30.50 2.40 34.72
C GLY A 944 -30.68 0.89 34.53
N SER A 945 -29.63 0.09 34.56
CA SER A 945 -28.21 0.44 34.59
C SER A 945 -27.74 0.92 33.22
N THR A 946 -27.06 2.07 33.11
CA THR A 946 -26.49 2.53 31.83
C THR A 946 -25.38 1.62 31.32
N ARG A 947 -24.79 0.80 32.19
CA ARG A 947 -23.64 -0.10 31.92
C ARG A 947 -22.32 0.62 31.66
N PHE A 948 -22.32 1.95 31.69
CA PHE A 948 -21.14 2.79 31.66
C PHE A 948 -21.23 3.88 32.73
N GLY A 949 -20.08 4.33 33.20
CA GLY A 949 -19.98 5.38 34.21
C GLY A 949 -19.30 6.60 33.63
N TRP A 950 -18.89 7.50 34.51
CA TRP A 950 -18.05 8.61 34.13
C TRP A 950 -16.79 8.62 34.97
N THR A 951 -15.68 9.03 34.36
CA THR A 951 -14.36 8.92 34.99
C THR A 951 -14.10 10.04 35.99
N ASN A 952 -13.13 9.79 36.90
CA ASN A 952 -12.59 10.79 37.82
C ASN A 952 -11.66 11.82 37.14
N SER A 953 -11.64 11.85 35.80
CA SER A 953 -10.81 12.73 35.01
C SER A 953 -11.68 13.71 34.23
N GLU A 954 -11.24 14.13 33.05
CA GLU A 954 -12.08 14.90 32.15
C GLU A 954 -13.07 13.97 31.43
N ASP A 955 -14.35 14.24 31.54
CA ASP A 955 -15.41 13.46 30.88
C ASP A 955 -16.52 14.35 30.32
N SER A 956 -17.46 13.77 29.59
CA SER A 956 -18.60 14.48 29.00
C SER A 956 -19.88 13.68 29.11
N ILE A 957 -21.00 14.41 29.13
CA ILE A 957 -22.36 13.86 29.12
C ILE A 957 -23.10 14.49 27.94
N TYR A 958 -23.62 13.64 27.07
CA TYR A 958 -24.44 14.05 25.94
C TYR A 958 -25.82 13.42 26.01
N LEU A 959 -26.85 14.25 25.88
CA LEU A 959 -28.24 13.81 25.75
C LEU A 959 -28.74 14.17 24.37
N PHE A 960 -29.21 13.19 23.61
CA PHE A 960 -29.74 13.37 22.27
C PHE A 960 -31.24 13.10 22.23
N ALA A 961 -31.97 13.98 21.54
CA ALA A 961 -33.34 13.71 21.13
C ALA A 961 -33.36 12.63 20.01
N PRO A 962 -34.52 12.05 19.68
CA PRO A 962 -34.58 10.92 18.74
C PRO A 962 -34.05 11.23 17.34
N ASN A 963 -34.19 12.47 16.89
CA ASN A 963 -33.66 12.98 15.63
C ASN A 963 -32.15 13.30 15.68
N GLN A 964 -31.45 12.88 16.74
CA GLN A 964 -30.03 13.13 17.02
C GLN A 964 -29.68 14.60 17.31
N ASP A 965 -30.67 15.47 17.55
CA ASP A 965 -30.41 16.81 18.05
C ASP A 965 -29.80 16.74 19.45
N THR A 966 -28.71 17.48 19.66
CA THR A 966 -28.06 17.55 20.96
C THR A 966 -28.87 18.45 21.89
N VAL A 967 -29.38 17.89 22.99
CA VAL A 967 -30.17 18.61 24.00
C VAL A 967 -29.29 19.03 25.18
N ILE A 968 -28.40 18.14 25.62
CA ILE A 968 -27.37 18.45 26.62
C ILE A 968 -26.02 18.06 26.02
N ALA A 969 -25.04 18.96 26.14
CA ALA A 969 -23.63 18.67 25.94
C ALA A 969 -22.86 19.34 27.09
N MET A 970 -22.45 18.54 28.06
CA MET A 970 -21.68 19.01 29.21
C MET A 970 -20.33 18.33 29.23
N LYS A 971 -19.29 19.11 29.50
CA LYS A 971 -17.94 18.63 29.81
C LYS A 971 -17.64 19.00 31.26
N PHE A 972 -17.08 18.07 32.02
CA PHE A 972 -16.71 18.31 33.42
C PHE A 972 -15.31 17.77 33.70
N HIS A 973 -14.71 18.26 34.79
CA HIS A 973 -13.36 17.91 35.21
C HIS A 973 -13.39 17.44 36.67
N GLY A 974 -12.69 16.31 36.90
CA GLY A 974 -12.57 15.62 38.18
C GLY A 974 -11.94 16.40 39.31
#